data_AF-A0A3D5APP7-F1
#
_entry.id   AF-A0A3D5APP7-F1
#
_cell.length_a   1.000
_cell.length_b   1.000
_cell.length_c   1.000
_cell.angle_alpha   90.00
_cell.angle_beta   90.00
_cell.angle_gamma   90.00
#
_symmetry.space_group_name_H-M   'P 1'
#
loop_
_entity.id
_entity.type
_entity.pdbx_description
1 polymer ?
#
loop_
_entity_poly.entity_id
_entity_poly.type
_entity_poly.pdbx_seq_one_letter_code
_entity_poly.pdbx_strand_id
1 'polypeptide(L)'
;MLKAKAIGSTLLLAVTTGAMALLPAATAVAAIDPADYQQIEMARGVAEVGEPISLAILPDNSVLHTARSGHLRRTDNAGSTTLIGTIAVYSHDEEGLQGVGVDPGFASNRFIYLYFAPPLSTPAGDAPATGSDFSAWQGVNRLARFTLNADWTVNMASQRTILDVPADRGICCHVGGDIDFDAAGNLYLSTGDDTNPFDSAGYSPIDERTNRNPAYDAQRSAANTNDLRGKVLRIKVNADGSYSIPAGNMFAPGTARTRAEIYAMGFRNPFRMSVDKATGHIWLGDYGPDAGSTNPSRGPGGQVEFNRITSPGNYGWPYCTGTNTSTETYNEWNFATNSTGPKFNCTGGPANNSFRNTGLATLPGARASWIRYGGDAGSPPEFGSGSESPMGGPVYRYNAANPSTVKFPAAFDGHFFAGEFGRGWVKDIAVNGDGTPGLIQNFPWTGKQIIDLAFGPNGALYILDYGTGYFNGDHNSALYRIEYIAGSNRAPTARASANKTSGLAPLAVTFSSAGSSDPEGGTLTYAWAFGDGGTSTAANPSHTYSGNGVYTATLTVRDNAGATGSASVIVTVGNTAPTVTIQLPGNGQLFSFGDTVPFQVTVTDPEDGTIDCARVKMTYILGHDSHGHPVTSKSGCSGTIVVPADGEHDDAANIFGVWDAEYTDNGANGQPALTTHTQHITQPKHRQAEHYTSSSGVNKFAKAPAEGGYTVGDIHNGDWIAFSPYRIGNATSFTARVSSAGVGGTLQVRAGSATGTVLGSATVPVTGGWDVFTNVTGPLAGAPSGTTTLYLTFSGTAGALYDVDAFSFNTGTTPGTGPIVGLAGKCLDVSNGGTADGTKVQLWTCNGTASQQWTRNGQTWRALGKCLDVSGAGTANGTKVQLWTCNGTAAQNWTAGASNSQVNPNSGKCLDVSGNNSADGTQVHIWTCHGGVNQSWSVP
;
A
#
# COMPACT_ATOMS: atom_id res chain seq x y z
N MET A 1 -94.70 0.19 -16.14
CA MET A 1 -95.29 -0.44 -14.93
C MET A 1 -94.12 -0.88 -14.06
N LEU A 2 -93.85 -0.49 -12.82
CA LEU A 2 -94.51 0.35 -11.81
C LEU A 2 -93.51 1.40 -11.28
N LYS A 3 -94.08 2.51 -10.82
CA LYS A 3 -93.47 3.70 -10.21
C LYS A 3 -92.76 3.42 -8.87
N ALA A 4 -91.68 4.14 -8.61
CA ALA A 4 -91.46 4.78 -7.31
C ALA A 4 -90.72 6.12 -7.52
N LYS A 5 -91.34 7.21 -7.06
CA LYS A 5 -90.85 8.59 -7.09
C LYS A 5 -89.94 8.83 -5.89
N ALA A 6 -88.87 9.59 -6.07
CA ALA A 6 -88.35 10.50 -5.05
C ALA A 6 -87.78 11.77 -5.71
N ILE A 7 -88.48 12.87 -5.50
CA ILE A 7 -88.07 14.27 -5.62
C ILE A 7 -87.26 14.54 -4.33
N GLY A 8 -86.11 15.22 -4.26
CA GLY A 8 -85.49 16.26 -5.04
C GLY A 8 -85.05 17.34 -4.04
N SER A 9 -83.75 17.65 -3.98
CA SER A 9 -83.23 18.90 -3.40
C SER A 9 -81.88 19.23 -4.06
N THR A 10 -81.90 20.34 -4.77
CA THR A 10 -80.85 20.94 -5.57
C THR A 10 -79.82 21.63 -4.67
N LEU A 11 -78.53 21.33 -4.83
CA LEU A 11 -77.44 22.14 -4.29
C LEU A 11 -76.53 22.56 -5.44
N LEU A 12 -76.37 23.87 -5.63
CA LEU A 12 -75.47 24.50 -6.59
C LEU A 12 -74.03 24.02 -6.34
N LEU A 13 -73.40 23.38 -7.34
CA LEU A 13 -71.94 23.23 -7.40
C LEU A 13 -71.35 24.44 -8.13
N ALA A 14 -70.54 25.22 -7.41
CA ALA A 14 -69.64 26.21 -8.00
C ALA A 14 -68.51 25.47 -8.74
N VAL A 15 -68.30 25.82 -10.01
CA VAL A 15 -67.18 25.34 -10.82
C VAL A 15 -65.94 26.13 -10.42
N THR A 16 -65.03 25.52 -9.67
CA THR A 16 -63.66 26.02 -9.49
C THR A 16 -62.78 25.48 -10.61
N THR A 17 -62.29 26.38 -11.46
CA THR A 17 -61.22 26.12 -12.43
C THR A 17 -59.94 25.76 -11.68
N GLY A 18 -59.62 24.47 -11.57
CA GLY A 18 -58.36 23.99 -11.05
C GLY A 18 -57.23 24.26 -12.04
N ALA A 19 -56.29 25.12 -11.66
CA ALA A 19 -55.00 25.21 -12.34
C ALA A 19 -54.28 23.88 -12.17
N MET A 20 -54.09 23.13 -13.26
CA MET A 20 -53.14 22.02 -13.28
C MET A 20 -51.75 22.61 -13.09
N ALA A 21 -51.20 22.46 -11.88
CA ALA A 21 -49.79 22.66 -11.65
C ALA A 21 -49.04 21.59 -12.46
N LEU A 22 -48.40 22.00 -13.55
CA LEU A 22 -47.40 21.21 -14.23
C LEU A 22 -46.30 20.89 -13.21
N LEU A 23 -46.20 19.62 -12.82
CA LEU A 23 -45.02 19.12 -12.12
C LEU A 23 -43.79 19.46 -12.98
N PRO A 24 -42.68 19.95 -12.38
CA PRO A 24 -41.47 20.17 -13.14
C PRO A 24 -41.04 18.82 -13.72
N ALA A 25 -40.81 18.77 -15.03
CA ALA A 25 -40.21 17.62 -15.67
C ALA A 25 -38.89 17.33 -14.96
N ALA A 26 -38.65 16.06 -14.58
CA ALA A 26 -37.34 15.62 -14.12
C ALA A 26 -36.31 16.06 -15.16
N THR A 27 -35.38 16.92 -14.77
CA THR A 27 -34.24 17.28 -15.61
C THR A 27 -33.52 15.99 -15.96
N ALA A 28 -33.52 15.65 -17.25
CA ALA A 28 -32.78 14.49 -17.73
C ALA A 28 -31.31 14.65 -17.30
N VAL A 29 -30.79 13.65 -16.58
CA VAL A 29 -29.38 13.64 -16.15
C VAL A 29 -28.52 13.64 -17.41
N ALA A 30 -27.51 14.52 -17.46
CA ALA A 30 -26.66 14.65 -18.64
C ALA A 30 -25.82 13.38 -18.84
N ALA A 31 -25.83 12.84 -20.06
CA ALA A 31 -24.88 11.79 -20.42
C ALA A 31 -23.45 12.35 -20.41
N ILE A 32 -22.49 11.61 -19.87
CA ILE A 32 -21.07 11.96 -19.93
C ILE A 32 -20.50 11.44 -21.25
N ASP A 33 -20.09 12.36 -22.13
CA ASP A 33 -19.28 12.03 -23.31
C ASP A 33 -17.80 12.21 -22.96
N PRO A 34 -16.96 11.16 -22.99
CA PRO A 34 -15.53 11.29 -22.76
C PRO A 34 -14.81 12.30 -23.66
N ALA A 35 -15.33 12.58 -24.87
CA ALA A 35 -14.75 13.57 -25.78
C ALA A 35 -14.91 15.02 -25.30
N ASP A 36 -15.85 15.27 -24.38
CA ASP A 36 -16.07 16.59 -23.78
C ASP A 36 -15.09 16.92 -22.66
N TYR A 37 -14.26 15.97 -22.24
CA TYR A 37 -13.32 16.12 -21.15
C TYR A 37 -11.89 15.89 -21.61
N GLN A 38 -10.95 16.61 -21.00
CA GLN A 38 -9.52 16.34 -21.16
C GLN A 38 -8.83 16.21 -19.81
N GLN A 39 -7.88 15.29 -19.75
CA GLN A 39 -7.03 15.06 -18.58
C GLN A 39 -5.67 15.73 -18.81
N ILE A 40 -5.41 16.80 -18.07
CA ILE A 40 -4.13 17.51 -18.07
C ILE A 40 -3.24 16.93 -16.98
N GLU A 41 -2.11 16.35 -17.36
CA GLU A 41 -1.08 15.93 -16.42
C GLU A 41 -0.29 17.16 -15.94
N MET A 42 -0.29 17.39 -14.63
CA MET A 42 0.35 18.55 -14.01
C MET A 42 1.69 18.22 -13.37
N ALA A 43 1.87 16.99 -12.88
CA ALA A 43 3.10 16.53 -12.25
C ALA A 43 3.16 15.00 -12.33
N ARG A 44 4.35 14.41 -12.44
CA ARG A 44 4.52 12.95 -12.48
C ARG A 44 5.79 12.48 -11.78
N GLY A 45 5.66 11.34 -11.12
CA GLY A 45 6.76 10.58 -10.56
C GLY A 45 7.18 11.03 -9.17
N VAL A 46 7.93 10.18 -8.49
CA VAL A 46 8.42 10.38 -7.11
C VAL A 46 9.13 11.74 -6.92
N ALA A 47 9.87 12.22 -7.91
CA ALA A 47 10.54 13.52 -7.81
C ALA A 47 9.56 14.68 -7.64
N GLU A 48 8.47 14.67 -8.40
CA GLU A 48 7.47 15.74 -8.38
C GLU A 48 6.39 15.53 -7.33
N VAL A 49 5.95 14.30 -7.03
CA VAL A 49 4.82 14.07 -6.10
C VAL A 49 5.17 13.23 -4.86
N GLY A 50 6.33 12.56 -4.84
CA GLY A 50 6.72 11.65 -3.75
C GLY A 50 5.83 10.41 -3.69
N GLU A 51 5.58 9.92 -2.47
CA GLU A 51 4.46 9.02 -2.14
C GLU A 51 3.26 9.90 -1.77
N PRO A 52 2.38 10.24 -2.73
CA PRO A 52 1.43 11.31 -2.54
C PRO A 52 0.27 10.86 -1.65
N ILE A 53 -0.16 11.72 -0.72
CA ILE A 53 -1.24 11.39 0.21
C ILE A 53 -2.45 12.29 -0.02
N SER A 54 -2.32 13.60 0.16
CA SER A 54 -3.46 14.54 0.12
C SER A 54 -3.16 15.77 -0.73
N LEU A 55 -4.21 16.40 -1.26
CA LEU A 55 -4.14 17.64 -2.01
C LEU A 55 -5.06 18.73 -1.43
N ALA A 56 -4.68 20.00 -1.61
CA ALA A 56 -5.56 21.14 -1.40
C ALA A 56 -5.33 22.21 -2.48
N ILE A 57 -6.41 22.78 -3.00
CA ILE A 57 -6.35 23.73 -4.11
C ILE A 57 -6.38 25.15 -3.58
N LEU A 58 -5.41 25.96 -4.02
CA LEU A 58 -5.27 27.37 -3.67
C LEU A 58 -6.15 28.26 -4.56
N PRO A 59 -6.45 29.51 -4.13
CA PRO A 59 -7.27 30.44 -4.91
C PRO A 59 -6.73 30.77 -6.31
N ASP A 60 -5.42 30.61 -6.53
CA ASP A 60 -4.76 30.83 -7.83
C ASP A 60 -4.75 29.56 -8.72
N ASN A 61 -5.47 28.51 -8.33
CA ASN A 61 -5.53 27.19 -8.96
C ASN A 61 -4.23 26.38 -8.90
N SER A 62 -3.24 26.81 -8.11
CA SER A 62 -2.12 25.95 -7.73
C SER A 62 -2.56 24.93 -6.68
N VAL A 63 -1.88 23.80 -6.63
CA VAL A 63 -2.22 22.67 -5.76
C VAL A 63 -1.10 22.47 -4.76
N LEU A 64 -1.45 22.48 -3.48
CA LEU A 64 -0.60 21.94 -2.42
C LEU A 64 -0.82 20.44 -2.36
N HIS A 65 0.24 19.66 -2.28
CA HIS A 65 0.13 18.21 -2.06
C HIS A 65 1.22 17.70 -1.14
N THR A 66 0.85 16.69 -0.35
CA THR A 66 1.71 16.07 0.66
C THR A 66 2.27 14.76 0.13
N ALA A 67 3.51 14.46 0.53
CA ALA A 67 4.03 13.11 0.49
C ALA A 67 4.21 12.57 1.92
N ARG A 68 3.93 11.29 2.14
CA ARG A 68 3.97 10.66 3.48
C ARG A 68 5.30 10.87 4.20
N SER A 69 6.39 10.93 3.44
CA SER A 69 7.75 11.21 3.91
C SER A 69 7.99 12.61 4.50
N GLY A 70 6.96 13.45 4.62
CA GLY A 70 7.06 14.77 5.26
C GLY A 70 7.23 15.94 4.29
N HIS A 71 7.18 15.70 2.98
CA HIS A 71 7.38 16.74 1.98
C HIS A 71 6.06 17.41 1.61
N LEU A 72 6.02 18.75 1.68
CA LEU A 72 4.93 19.56 1.15
C LEU A 72 5.39 20.26 -0.13
N ARG A 73 4.64 20.04 -1.21
CA ARG A 73 4.93 20.59 -2.53
C ARG A 73 3.80 21.49 -3.00
N ARG A 74 4.13 22.41 -3.90
CA ARG A 74 3.17 23.21 -4.67
C ARG A 74 3.39 22.93 -6.15
N THR A 75 2.34 22.51 -6.86
CA THR A 75 2.30 22.47 -8.31
C THR A 75 1.45 23.65 -8.80
N ASP A 76 2.04 24.54 -9.60
CA ASP A 76 1.33 25.71 -10.10
C ASP A 76 0.33 25.36 -11.22
N ASN A 77 -0.47 26.33 -11.67
CA ASN A 77 -1.47 26.11 -12.70
C ASN A 77 -0.90 25.67 -14.07
N ALA A 78 0.39 25.92 -14.30
CA ALA A 78 1.11 25.51 -15.51
C ALA A 78 1.75 24.11 -15.40
N GLY A 79 1.69 23.47 -14.23
CA GLY A 79 2.30 22.16 -13.98
C GLY A 79 3.76 22.23 -13.55
N SER A 80 4.23 23.37 -13.03
CA SER A 80 5.57 23.45 -12.42
C SER A 80 5.48 23.10 -10.94
N THR A 81 6.22 22.06 -10.52
CA THR A 81 6.24 21.58 -9.14
C THR A 81 7.45 22.09 -8.36
N THR A 82 7.24 22.50 -7.11
CA THR A 82 8.29 22.99 -6.20
C THR A 82 8.10 22.42 -4.80
N LEU A 83 9.18 21.95 -4.17
CA LEU A 83 9.20 21.64 -2.74
C LEU A 83 9.16 22.93 -1.94
N ILE A 84 8.11 23.13 -1.14
CA ILE A 84 7.91 24.38 -0.38
C ILE A 84 8.13 24.22 1.12
N GLY A 85 8.23 22.99 1.63
CA GLY A 85 8.59 22.71 3.01
C GLY A 85 8.78 21.22 3.29
N THR A 86 9.58 20.91 4.30
CA THR A 86 9.76 19.55 4.84
C THR A 86 9.42 19.55 6.32
N ILE A 87 8.45 18.72 6.69
CA ILE A 87 8.00 18.49 8.05
C ILE A 87 8.72 17.25 8.57
N ALA A 88 9.36 17.36 9.73
CA ALA A 88 9.92 16.19 10.40
C ALA A 88 8.77 15.27 10.83
N VAL A 89 8.84 13.99 10.45
CA VAL A 89 7.79 13.02 10.73
C VAL A 89 8.36 11.73 11.33
N TYR A 90 7.57 11.09 12.21
CA TYR A 90 7.73 9.69 12.54
C TYR A 90 7.10 8.87 11.41
N SER A 91 7.84 7.88 10.91
CA SER A 91 7.39 7.00 9.82
C SER A 91 7.57 5.55 10.23
N HIS A 92 6.46 4.89 10.50
CA HIS A 92 6.29 3.45 10.66
C HIS A 92 4.89 3.11 10.15
N ASP A 93 4.76 1.99 9.44
CA ASP A 93 3.53 1.58 8.75
C ASP A 93 2.90 2.72 7.91
N GLU A 94 1.69 3.18 8.26
CA GLU A 94 0.95 4.23 7.52
C GLU A 94 1.28 5.65 7.97
N GLU A 95 2.11 5.82 9.01
CA GLU A 95 2.35 7.11 9.62
C GLU A 95 3.31 7.99 8.81
N GLY A 96 3.15 9.31 8.97
CA GLY A 96 3.88 10.30 8.21
C GLY A 96 3.13 11.63 8.14
N LEU A 97 3.36 12.41 7.09
CA LEU A 97 2.55 13.58 6.74
C LEU A 97 1.31 13.14 5.95
N GLN A 98 0.14 13.46 6.48
CA GLN A 98 -1.16 13.02 5.95
C GLN A 98 -1.84 14.15 5.19
N GLY A 99 -2.85 14.80 5.77
CA GLY A 99 -3.66 15.83 5.12
C GLY A 99 -3.02 17.21 5.05
N VAL A 100 -3.44 17.96 4.03
CA VAL A 100 -3.23 19.40 3.89
C VAL A 100 -4.58 20.09 3.73
N GLY A 101 -4.79 21.20 4.45
CA GLY A 101 -5.98 22.05 4.33
C GLY A 101 -5.60 23.50 4.10
N VAL A 102 -6.41 24.22 3.31
CA VAL A 102 -6.23 25.65 3.02
C VAL A 102 -7.33 26.45 3.72
N ASP A 103 -6.93 27.44 4.52
CA ASP A 103 -7.89 28.29 5.24
C ASP A 103 -8.82 29.02 4.25
N PRO A 104 -10.15 29.10 4.48
CA PRO A 104 -11.06 29.85 3.60
C PRO A 104 -10.68 31.32 3.42
N GLY A 105 -9.97 31.91 4.38
CA GLY A 105 -9.39 33.26 4.33
C GLY A 105 -7.97 33.34 3.74
N PHE A 106 -7.47 32.29 3.06
CA PHE A 106 -6.09 32.16 2.58
C PHE A 106 -5.58 33.39 1.83
N ALA A 107 -6.42 34.01 0.99
CA ALA A 107 -6.05 35.21 0.23
C ALA A 107 -5.57 36.38 1.13
N SER A 108 -5.97 36.40 2.39
CA SER A 108 -5.58 37.40 3.38
C SER A 108 -4.53 36.90 4.38
N ASN A 109 -4.66 35.68 4.88
CA ASN A 109 -3.85 35.18 6.00
C ASN A 109 -2.74 34.20 5.59
N ARG A 110 -2.82 33.62 4.38
CA ARG A 110 -1.92 32.59 3.85
C ARG A 110 -1.77 31.37 4.78
N PHE A 111 -2.81 31.06 5.57
CA PHE A 111 -2.79 29.95 6.52
C PHE A 111 -3.07 28.62 5.82
N ILE A 112 -2.25 27.62 6.18
CA ILE A 112 -2.43 26.23 5.81
C ILE A 112 -2.46 25.37 7.07
N TYR A 113 -3.04 24.19 6.96
CA TYR A 113 -3.14 23.20 8.03
C TYR A 113 -2.52 21.90 7.55
N LEU A 114 -1.70 21.28 8.40
CA LEU A 114 -1.09 19.98 8.13
C LEU A 114 -1.46 19.03 9.27
N TYR A 115 -1.78 17.78 8.92
CA TYR A 115 -1.95 16.70 9.87
C TYR A 115 -0.82 15.68 9.69
N PHE A 116 -0.04 15.43 10.74
CA PHE A 116 1.16 14.61 10.62
C PHE A 116 1.54 13.91 11.92
N ALA A 117 2.35 12.87 11.80
CA ALA A 117 3.00 12.16 12.88
C ALA A 117 4.32 12.85 13.30
N PRO A 118 4.40 13.66 14.37
CA PRO A 118 5.67 14.23 14.81
C PRO A 118 6.62 13.16 15.39
N PRO A 119 7.94 13.30 15.26
CA PRO A 119 8.90 12.54 16.04
C PRO A 119 8.73 12.84 17.54
N LEU A 120 8.59 11.78 18.33
CA LEU A 120 8.49 11.84 19.81
C LEU A 120 9.57 10.94 20.43
N SER A 121 9.41 10.58 21.71
CA SER A 121 10.24 9.58 22.38
C SER A 121 9.85 8.14 22.07
N THR A 122 8.87 7.92 21.18
CA THR A 122 8.43 6.58 20.78
C THR A 122 9.53 5.85 20.03
N PRO A 123 9.82 4.57 20.34
CA PRO A 123 10.88 3.83 19.66
C PRO A 123 10.63 3.72 18.15
N ALA A 124 11.73 3.53 17.41
CA ALA A 124 11.67 3.07 16.02
C ALA A 124 11.43 1.55 15.98
N GLY A 125 10.76 1.07 14.93
CA GLY A 125 10.46 -0.35 14.72
C GLY A 125 9.13 -0.78 15.34
N ASP A 126 8.97 -2.09 15.53
CA ASP A 126 7.67 -2.68 15.83
C ASP A 126 7.39 -2.74 17.34
N ALA A 127 6.20 -2.29 17.73
CA ALA A 127 5.67 -2.45 19.06
C ALA A 127 5.33 -3.93 19.31
N PRO A 128 5.52 -4.43 20.55
CA PRO A 128 5.22 -5.82 20.84
C PRO A 128 3.71 -6.07 20.75
N ALA A 129 3.35 -7.16 20.09
CA ALA A 129 1.98 -7.67 20.00
C ALA A 129 1.37 -7.99 21.38
N THR A 130 2.20 -8.46 22.33
CA THR A 130 1.78 -8.79 23.70
C THR A 130 2.80 -8.30 24.71
N GLY A 131 2.34 -8.03 25.94
CA GLY A 131 3.17 -7.44 26.99
C GLY A 131 2.33 -6.96 28.17
N SER A 132 2.99 -6.40 29.18
CA SER A 132 2.35 -5.81 30.36
C SER A 132 2.43 -4.28 30.39
N ASP A 133 3.25 -3.67 29.53
CA ASP A 133 3.44 -2.22 29.42
C ASP A 133 3.72 -1.84 27.96
N PHE A 134 2.94 -0.90 27.44
CA PHE A 134 3.03 -0.37 26.09
C PHE A 134 3.25 1.16 26.09
N SER A 135 3.45 1.77 27.25
CA SER A 135 3.51 3.23 27.42
C SER A 135 4.59 3.90 26.57
N ALA A 136 5.72 3.22 26.34
CA ALA A 136 6.78 3.71 25.46
C ALA A 136 6.33 3.93 24.00
N TRP A 137 5.24 3.30 23.57
CA TRP A 137 4.71 3.36 22.21
C TRP A 137 3.54 4.34 22.07
N GLN A 138 3.16 5.05 23.13
CA GLN A 138 2.11 6.06 23.03
C GLN A 138 2.63 7.32 22.35
N GLY A 139 1.93 7.75 21.30
CA GLY A 139 2.21 8.97 20.55
C GLY A 139 0.95 9.75 20.21
N VAL A 140 1.09 10.70 19.27
CA VAL A 140 -0.03 11.51 18.76
C VAL A 140 0.15 11.78 17.28
N ASN A 141 -0.92 11.86 16.51
CA ASN A 141 -0.95 12.58 15.24
C ASN A 141 -1.43 14.02 15.50
N ARG A 142 -0.81 14.99 14.84
CA ARG A 142 -0.90 16.41 15.18
C ARG A 142 -1.49 17.21 14.03
N LEU A 143 -2.58 17.92 14.31
CA LEU A 143 -3.07 19.02 13.49
C LEU A 143 -2.32 20.30 13.88
N ALA A 144 -1.62 20.91 12.93
CA ALA A 144 -0.95 22.19 13.14
C ALA A 144 -1.22 23.18 12.00
N ARG A 145 -1.25 24.47 12.35
CA ARG A 145 -1.36 25.57 11.41
C ARG A 145 0.01 26.14 11.09
N PHE A 146 0.24 26.47 9.82
CA PHE A 146 1.41 27.19 9.32
C PHE A 146 0.96 28.38 8.45
N THR A 147 1.91 29.25 8.10
CA THR A 147 1.73 30.34 7.14
C THR A 147 2.68 30.16 5.97
N LEU A 148 2.21 30.40 4.74
CA LEU A 148 3.08 30.47 3.57
C LEU A 148 3.66 31.88 3.42
N ASN A 149 4.97 31.96 3.18
CA ASN A 149 5.66 33.19 2.82
C ASN A 149 5.21 33.69 1.43
N ALA A 150 5.58 34.93 1.06
CA ALA A 150 5.23 35.50 -0.24
C ALA A 150 5.83 34.73 -1.43
N ASP A 151 6.96 34.05 -1.21
CA ASP A 151 7.63 33.17 -2.18
C ASP A 151 7.08 31.72 -2.17
N TRP A 152 5.97 31.48 -1.47
CA TRP A 152 5.30 30.19 -1.30
C TRP A 152 5.97 29.18 -0.36
N THR A 153 7.15 29.48 0.19
CA THR A 153 7.79 28.59 1.17
C THR A 153 7.00 28.54 2.49
N VAL A 154 7.04 27.42 3.19
CA VAL A 154 6.44 27.28 4.52
C VAL A 154 7.28 28.04 5.54
N ASN A 155 6.65 28.95 6.29
CA ASN A 155 7.28 29.55 7.45
C ASN A 155 7.24 28.57 8.64
N MET A 156 8.31 27.79 8.84
CA MET A 156 8.39 26.81 9.92
C MET A 156 8.25 27.43 11.32
N ALA A 157 8.70 28.67 11.52
CA ALA A 157 8.56 29.36 12.81
C ALA A 157 7.10 29.78 13.12
N SER A 158 6.21 29.76 12.12
CA SER A 158 4.79 30.09 12.28
C SER A 158 3.95 28.95 12.85
N GLN A 159 4.54 27.75 13.03
CA GLN A 159 3.81 26.57 13.50
C GLN A 159 3.02 26.86 14.78
N ARG A 160 1.74 26.49 14.77
CA ARG A 160 0.87 26.44 15.95
C ARG A 160 0.18 25.08 16.01
N THR A 161 0.46 24.32 17.06
CA THR A 161 -0.26 23.07 17.35
C THR A 161 -1.70 23.40 17.71
N ILE A 162 -2.65 22.81 17.00
CA ILE A 162 -4.08 23.02 17.20
C ILE A 162 -4.68 21.89 18.04
N LEU A 163 -4.43 20.65 17.62
CA LEU A 163 -5.01 19.46 18.23
C LEU A 163 -4.06 18.27 18.08
N ASP A 164 -3.86 17.54 19.17
CA ASP A 164 -3.19 16.24 19.16
C ASP A 164 -4.25 15.14 19.30
N VAL A 165 -4.25 14.21 18.34
CA VAL A 165 -5.07 12.99 18.31
C VAL A 165 -4.18 11.84 18.81
N PRO A 166 -4.57 11.07 19.84
CA PRO A 166 -3.77 9.94 20.32
C PRO A 166 -3.45 8.94 19.22
N ALA A 167 -2.30 8.27 19.31
CA ALA A 167 -1.87 7.19 18.42
C ALA A 167 -1.06 6.13 19.18
N ASP A 168 -1.25 4.86 18.88
CA ASP A 168 -0.48 3.72 19.38
C ASP A 168 0.61 3.38 18.33
N ARG A 169 1.85 3.84 18.54
CA ARG A 169 2.96 3.79 17.56
C ARG A 169 3.60 2.41 17.44
N GLY A 170 4.33 2.20 16.34
CA GLY A 170 5.06 0.96 16.07
C GLY A 170 4.16 -0.21 15.69
N ILE A 171 2.88 0.05 15.42
CA ILE A 171 1.92 -0.95 15.03
C ILE A 171 0.83 -0.32 14.19
N CYS A 172 0.56 -0.92 13.04
CA CYS A 172 -0.50 -0.56 12.11
C CYS A 172 -1.89 -0.64 12.80
N CYS A 173 -2.95 0.10 12.42
CA CYS A 173 -3.21 0.82 11.16
C CYS A 173 -4.25 1.97 11.31
N HIS A 174 -4.57 2.64 10.20
CA HIS A 174 -5.66 3.58 9.99
C HIS A 174 -5.43 4.96 10.60
N VAL A 175 -4.77 5.81 9.82
CA VAL A 175 -4.46 7.19 10.26
C VAL A 175 -5.60 8.18 9.92
N GLY A 176 -6.32 7.95 8.82
CA GLY A 176 -7.24 8.93 8.24
C GLY A 176 -6.51 10.22 7.87
N GLY A 177 -7.03 11.37 8.30
CA GLY A 177 -6.25 12.61 8.35
C GLY A 177 -6.59 13.65 7.29
N ASP A 178 -7.77 13.59 6.68
CA ASP A 178 -8.20 14.57 5.68
C ASP A 178 -8.77 15.85 6.32
N ILE A 179 -8.64 16.99 5.65
CA ILE A 179 -8.95 18.33 6.18
C ILE A 179 -9.79 19.12 5.17
N ASP A 180 -11.00 19.56 5.57
CA ASP A 180 -11.79 20.52 4.79
C ASP A 180 -12.56 21.49 5.71
N PHE A 181 -13.23 22.46 5.12
CA PHE A 181 -13.89 23.56 5.82
C PHE A 181 -15.33 23.77 5.35
N ASP A 182 -16.23 24.03 6.30
CA ASP A 182 -17.57 24.54 5.97
C ASP A 182 -17.54 26.02 5.56
N ALA A 183 -18.67 26.53 5.07
CA ALA A 183 -18.81 27.94 4.68
C ALA A 183 -18.65 28.94 5.83
N ALA A 184 -18.76 28.50 7.09
CA ALA A 184 -18.49 29.32 8.28
C ALA A 184 -17.01 29.27 8.70
N GLY A 185 -16.18 28.54 7.97
CA GLY A 185 -14.76 28.33 8.24
C GLY A 185 -14.52 27.53 9.52
N ASN A 186 -15.40 26.59 9.85
CA ASN A 186 -15.07 25.53 10.80
C ASN A 186 -14.24 24.47 10.09
N LEU A 187 -13.16 24.01 10.72
CA LEU A 187 -12.29 22.96 10.25
C LEU A 187 -12.89 21.60 10.61
N TYR A 188 -12.92 20.71 9.64
CA TYR A 188 -13.24 19.30 9.82
C TYR A 188 -11.97 18.46 9.63
N LEU A 189 -11.77 17.47 10.50
CA LEU A 189 -10.65 16.52 10.42
C LEU A 189 -11.18 15.08 10.51
N SER A 190 -10.84 14.22 9.56
CA SER A 190 -11.09 12.79 9.68
C SER A 190 -9.96 12.12 10.44
N THR A 191 -10.27 11.13 11.28
CA THR A 191 -9.28 10.39 12.05
C THR A 191 -9.59 8.90 11.98
N GLY A 192 -8.60 8.09 11.60
CA GLY A 192 -8.72 6.64 11.65
C GLY A 192 -8.75 6.11 13.08
N ASP A 193 -9.19 4.86 13.22
CA ASP A 193 -9.40 4.21 14.51
C ASP A 193 -8.12 3.74 15.18
N ASP A 194 -6.97 3.86 14.50
CA ASP A 194 -5.65 3.49 15.01
C ASP A 194 -5.59 2.02 15.45
N THR A 195 -6.37 1.14 14.81
CA THR A 195 -6.54 -0.25 15.26
C THR A 195 -5.93 -1.22 14.28
N ASN A 196 -5.08 -2.10 14.81
CA ASN A 196 -4.52 -3.23 14.12
C ASN A 196 -5.62 -4.23 13.76
N PRO A 197 -5.86 -4.48 12.47
CA PRO A 197 -6.91 -5.40 12.04
C PRO A 197 -6.46 -6.86 12.05
N PHE A 198 -5.15 -7.11 12.13
CA PHE A 198 -4.59 -8.46 12.10
C PHE A 198 -4.96 -9.25 13.38
N ASP A 199 -4.95 -10.59 13.31
CA ASP A 199 -5.39 -11.51 14.36
C ASP A 199 -6.89 -11.46 14.71
N SER A 200 -7.71 -10.88 13.82
CA SER A 200 -9.18 -10.87 13.92
C SER A 200 -9.87 -11.85 12.96
N ALA A 201 -9.13 -12.53 12.08
CA ALA A 201 -9.65 -13.32 10.95
C ALA A 201 -10.54 -12.51 9.99
N GLY A 202 -10.15 -11.24 9.74
CA GLY A 202 -10.85 -10.31 8.87
C GLY A 202 -12.16 -9.74 9.45
N TYR A 203 -12.51 -10.03 10.70
CA TYR A 203 -13.71 -9.48 11.36
C TYR A 203 -13.35 -8.31 12.30
N SER A 204 -14.34 -7.84 13.07
CA SER A 204 -14.15 -6.76 14.06
C SER A 204 -13.02 -7.06 15.08
N PRO A 205 -11.96 -6.22 15.18
CA PRO A 205 -10.87 -6.37 16.14
C PRO A 205 -11.24 -5.78 17.51
N ILE A 206 -11.74 -6.64 18.41
CA ILE A 206 -12.20 -6.29 19.76
C ILE A 206 -11.49 -7.12 20.84
N ASP A 207 -10.16 -7.21 20.76
CA ASP A 207 -9.35 -8.11 21.62
C ASP A 207 -9.09 -7.53 23.03
N GLU A 208 -9.88 -8.01 23.99
CA GLU A 208 -9.84 -7.59 25.40
C GLU A 208 -8.86 -8.39 26.27
N ARG A 209 -7.98 -9.22 25.70
CA ARG A 209 -6.95 -9.90 26.50
C ARG A 209 -6.04 -8.87 27.16
N THR A 210 -5.81 -8.99 28.47
CA THR A 210 -5.11 -7.97 29.26
C THR A 210 -3.62 -7.88 28.96
N ASN A 211 -3.02 -8.95 28.43
CA ASN A 211 -1.64 -8.95 27.95
C ASN A 211 -1.51 -8.55 26.47
N ARG A 212 -2.61 -8.15 25.82
CA ARG A 212 -2.61 -7.75 24.42
C ARG A 212 -2.33 -6.26 24.28
N ASN A 213 -1.55 -5.89 23.26
CA ASN A 213 -1.35 -4.50 22.88
C ASN A 213 -2.72 -3.82 22.65
N PRO A 214 -2.98 -2.63 23.21
CA PRO A 214 -4.23 -1.90 23.03
C PRO A 214 -4.64 -1.72 21.57
N ALA A 215 -3.68 -1.66 20.64
CA ALA A 215 -3.93 -1.51 19.21
C ALA A 215 -4.86 -2.58 18.60
N TYR A 216 -5.14 -3.71 19.27
CA TYR A 216 -6.03 -4.76 18.78
C TYR A 216 -7.50 -4.63 19.26
N ASP A 217 -7.87 -3.50 19.84
CA ASP A 217 -9.20 -3.26 20.41
C ASP A 217 -9.79 -1.94 19.91
N ALA A 218 -10.55 -1.99 18.80
CA ALA A 218 -11.23 -0.83 18.21
C ALA A 218 -12.26 -0.19 19.16
N GLN A 219 -12.67 -0.89 20.22
CA GLN A 219 -13.60 -0.36 21.20
C GLN A 219 -12.99 0.79 22.01
N ARG A 220 -11.65 0.83 22.13
CA ARG A 220 -10.95 1.91 22.85
C ARG A 220 -10.99 3.24 22.10
N SER A 221 -11.20 3.20 20.78
CA SER A 221 -11.07 4.33 19.85
C SER A 221 -12.40 4.64 19.16
N ALA A 222 -12.73 3.95 18.06
CA ALA A 222 -13.88 4.24 17.21
C ALA A 222 -15.21 4.26 17.99
N ALA A 223 -15.41 3.27 18.86
CA ALA A 223 -16.56 3.13 19.75
C ALA A 223 -16.41 3.83 21.12
N ASN A 224 -15.43 4.72 21.29
CA ASN A 224 -15.25 5.48 22.52
C ASN A 224 -15.62 6.96 22.30
N THR A 225 -16.64 7.43 23.03
CA THR A 225 -17.10 8.83 22.96
C THR A 225 -16.12 9.82 23.59
N ASN A 226 -15.14 9.33 24.34
CA ASN A 226 -14.10 10.12 25.01
C ASN A 226 -12.72 10.03 24.31
N ASP A 227 -12.67 9.49 23.09
CA ASP A 227 -11.46 9.37 22.26
C ASP A 227 -11.67 10.11 20.92
N LEU A 228 -10.59 10.57 20.30
CA LEU A 228 -10.63 11.33 19.05
C LEU A 228 -10.38 10.49 17.80
N ARG A 229 -10.02 9.21 17.93
CA ARG A 229 -9.75 8.28 16.84
C ARG A 229 -11.02 7.60 16.32
N GLY A 230 -11.11 7.33 15.02
CA GLY A 230 -12.29 6.77 14.36
C GLY A 230 -13.46 7.75 14.31
N LYS A 231 -13.19 9.02 13.98
CA LYS A 231 -14.11 10.16 14.09
C LYS A 231 -14.05 11.08 12.86
N VAL A 232 -15.08 11.91 12.73
CA VAL A 232 -14.98 13.21 12.09
C VAL A 232 -15.08 14.28 13.16
N LEU A 233 -14.03 15.06 13.32
CA LEU A 233 -13.92 16.15 14.29
C LEU A 233 -14.31 17.47 13.63
N ARG A 234 -14.93 18.38 14.38
CA ARG A 234 -15.28 19.73 13.92
C ARG A 234 -14.91 20.77 14.95
N ILE A 235 -14.03 21.70 14.58
CA ILE A 235 -13.52 22.77 15.45
C ILE A 235 -13.50 24.12 14.72
N LYS A 236 -13.50 25.22 15.47
CA LYS A 236 -13.21 26.56 14.92
C LYS A 236 -11.83 27.00 15.37
N VAL A 237 -10.88 27.07 14.44
CA VAL A 237 -9.54 27.56 14.75
C VAL A 237 -9.55 29.09 14.86
N ASN A 238 -9.02 29.58 15.97
CA ASN A 238 -8.94 31.00 16.28
C ASN A 238 -7.67 31.62 15.67
N ALA A 239 -7.64 32.95 15.55
CA ALA A 239 -6.52 33.67 14.95
C ALA A 239 -5.18 33.43 15.68
N ASP A 240 -5.22 33.25 17.01
CA ASP A 240 -4.03 32.98 17.84
C ASP A 240 -3.49 31.54 17.70
N GLY A 241 -4.25 30.64 17.05
CA GLY A 241 -3.91 29.22 16.92
C GLY A 241 -4.50 28.33 18.02
N SER A 242 -5.30 28.87 18.95
CA SER A 242 -6.20 28.06 19.75
C SER A 242 -7.41 27.60 18.92
N TYR A 243 -8.29 26.76 19.48
CA TYR A 243 -9.57 26.45 18.85
C TYR A 243 -10.73 26.57 19.85
N SER A 244 -11.94 26.71 19.30
CA SER A 244 -13.21 26.66 20.02
C SER A 244 -14.11 25.58 19.44
N ILE A 245 -15.11 25.14 20.23
CA ILE A 245 -16.08 24.13 19.81
C ILE A 245 -17.29 24.83 19.17
N PRO A 246 -17.58 24.59 17.88
CA PRO A 246 -18.79 25.08 17.24
C PRO A 246 -20.05 24.45 17.85
N ALA A 247 -21.16 25.19 17.84
CA ALA A 247 -22.44 24.61 18.20
C ALA A 247 -22.87 23.53 17.19
N GLY A 248 -23.60 22.52 17.67
CA GLY A 248 -24.13 21.44 16.84
C GLY A 248 -23.16 20.28 16.62
N ASN A 249 -22.10 20.14 17.41
CA ASN A 249 -21.36 18.88 17.53
C ASN A 249 -22.16 17.83 18.32
N MET A 250 -21.72 16.57 18.26
CA MET A 250 -22.43 15.43 18.84
C MET A 250 -22.59 15.53 20.36
N PHE A 251 -21.61 16.12 21.03
CA PHE A 251 -21.61 16.31 22.48
C PHE A 251 -21.36 17.78 22.84
N ALA A 252 -22.09 18.28 23.85
CA ALA A 252 -21.90 19.63 24.33
C ALA A 252 -20.55 19.75 25.10
N PRO A 253 -19.87 20.91 25.06
CA PRO A 253 -18.71 21.15 25.90
C PRO A 253 -18.99 20.85 27.38
N GLY A 254 -18.11 20.06 28.01
CA GLY A 254 -18.22 19.68 29.43
C GLY A 254 -19.13 18.48 29.71
N THR A 255 -19.75 17.86 28.69
CA THR A 255 -20.46 16.59 28.88
C THR A 255 -19.49 15.50 29.35
N ALA A 256 -19.77 14.90 30.52
CA ALA A 256 -18.90 13.91 31.13
C ALA A 256 -18.70 12.67 30.23
N ARG A 257 -17.47 12.14 30.19
CA ARG A 257 -17.08 10.96 29.38
C ARG A 257 -17.30 11.15 27.88
N THR A 258 -17.19 12.39 27.39
CA THR A 258 -17.30 12.70 25.97
C THR A 258 -16.29 13.76 25.54
N ARG A 259 -15.95 13.77 24.25
CA ARG A 259 -15.18 14.83 23.58
C ARG A 259 -16.10 15.70 22.74
N ALA A 260 -16.08 17.01 22.97
CA ALA A 260 -16.96 17.96 22.30
C ALA A 260 -16.54 18.23 20.85
N GLU A 261 -15.31 17.88 20.48
CA GLU A 261 -14.76 17.97 19.12
C GLU A 261 -15.49 17.02 18.15
N ILE A 262 -16.10 15.94 18.65
CA ILE A 262 -16.73 14.90 17.83
C ILE A 262 -17.99 15.45 17.14
N TYR A 263 -17.97 15.47 15.81
CA TYR A 263 -19.16 15.71 15.00
C TYR A 263 -19.80 14.39 14.58
N ALA A 264 -19.01 13.43 14.11
CA ALA A 264 -19.46 12.07 13.83
C ALA A 264 -18.45 11.04 14.35
N MET A 265 -18.92 9.83 14.66
CA MET A 265 -18.10 8.76 15.22
C MET A 265 -18.46 7.39 14.66
N GLY A 266 -17.65 6.38 15.00
CA GLY A 266 -17.90 5.00 14.64
C GLY A 266 -17.46 4.70 13.21
N PHE A 267 -16.27 5.16 12.85
CA PHE A 267 -15.59 4.87 11.59
C PHE A 267 -14.33 4.05 11.85
N ARG A 268 -13.92 3.23 10.89
CA ARG A 268 -12.66 2.44 10.96
C ARG A 268 -11.50 3.24 10.36
N ASN A 269 -11.56 3.51 9.07
CA ASN A 269 -10.57 4.30 8.35
C ASN A 269 -11.29 5.28 7.41
N PRO A 270 -11.83 6.40 7.95
CA PRO A 270 -12.45 7.46 7.19
C PRO A 270 -11.38 8.25 6.43
N PHE A 271 -10.81 7.63 5.39
CA PHE A 271 -9.52 8.02 4.83
C PHE A 271 -9.59 9.40 4.16
N ARG A 272 -10.68 9.67 3.43
CA ARG A 272 -10.92 10.94 2.73
C ARG A 272 -12.35 11.41 2.89
N MET A 273 -12.51 12.72 2.99
CA MET A 273 -13.81 13.38 3.10
C MET A 273 -13.81 14.77 2.45
N SER A 274 -15.00 15.23 2.05
CA SER A 274 -15.22 16.63 1.68
C SER A 274 -16.43 17.21 2.40
N VAL A 275 -16.39 18.52 2.61
CA VAL A 275 -17.51 19.30 3.14
C VAL A 275 -18.11 20.12 2.01
N ASP A 276 -19.33 19.77 1.62
CA ASP A 276 -20.07 20.56 0.63
C ASP A 276 -20.51 21.89 1.25
N LYS A 277 -19.79 22.95 0.89
CA LYS A 277 -19.96 24.30 1.44
C LYS A 277 -21.38 24.85 1.26
N ALA A 278 -22.13 24.40 0.25
CA ALA A 278 -23.50 24.85 0.02
C ALA A 278 -24.50 24.28 1.03
N THR A 279 -24.28 23.05 1.51
CA THR A 279 -25.23 22.34 2.38
C THR A 279 -24.69 22.07 3.80
N GLY A 280 -23.38 22.14 3.98
CA GLY A 280 -22.68 21.72 5.20
C GLY A 280 -22.62 20.20 5.40
N HIS A 281 -23.01 19.40 4.40
CA HIS A 281 -22.94 17.95 4.47
C HIS A 281 -21.53 17.44 4.22
N ILE A 282 -21.17 16.35 4.89
CA ILE A 282 -19.88 15.69 4.72
C ILE A 282 -20.06 14.43 3.87
N TRP A 283 -19.17 14.24 2.91
CA TRP A 283 -19.11 13.06 2.05
C TRP A 283 -17.80 12.35 2.32
N LEU A 284 -17.87 11.08 2.70
CA LEU A 284 -16.74 10.38 3.33
C LEU A 284 -16.64 8.95 2.80
N GLY A 285 -15.43 8.50 2.46
CA GLY A 285 -15.13 7.09 2.23
C GLY A 285 -14.60 6.45 3.52
N ASP A 286 -15.16 5.30 3.92
CA ASP A 286 -14.71 4.53 5.08
C ASP A 286 -14.41 3.08 4.67
N TYR A 287 -13.20 2.61 4.96
CA TYR A 287 -12.85 1.20 4.77
C TYR A 287 -13.46 0.38 5.88
N GLY A 288 -14.11 -0.73 5.55
CA GLY A 288 -14.45 -1.78 6.51
C GLY A 288 -13.40 -2.88 6.54
N PRO A 289 -13.71 -4.02 7.18
CA PRO A 289 -12.76 -5.10 7.40
C PRO A 289 -12.73 -6.12 6.25
N ASP A 290 -11.84 -7.11 6.32
CA ASP A 290 -11.38 -7.88 5.17
C ASP A 290 -11.86 -9.36 5.15
N ALA A 291 -12.86 -9.73 5.96
CA ALA A 291 -13.35 -11.11 6.02
C ALA A 291 -13.88 -11.60 4.66
N GLY A 292 -13.28 -12.64 4.09
CA GLY A 292 -13.70 -13.19 2.78
C GLY A 292 -15.12 -13.78 2.73
N SER A 293 -15.77 -14.01 3.88
CA SER A 293 -17.16 -14.47 3.93
C SER A 293 -17.87 -14.15 5.24
N THR A 294 -19.21 -14.14 5.20
CA THR A 294 -20.03 -14.01 6.41
C THR A 294 -19.97 -15.26 7.29
N ASN A 295 -19.78 -15.04 8.59
CA ASN A 295 -19.85 -16.09 9.60
C ASN A 295 -20.90 -15.74 10.66
N PRO A 296 -21.97 -16.55 10.82
CA PRO A 296 -23.05 -16.29 11.78
C PRO A 296 -22.60 -16.16 13.25
N SER A 297 -21.42 -16.67 13.59
CA SER A 297 -20.83 -16.60 14.93
C SER A 297 -19.80 -15.47 15.10
N ARG A 298 -19.50 -14.69 14.05
CA ARG A 298 -18.53 -13.58 14.09
C ARG A 298 -19.13 -12.28 13.57
N GLY A 299 -19.67 -12.27 12.36
CA GLY A 299 -20.13 -11.08 11.68
C GLY A 299 -20.22 -11.23 10.16
N PRO A 300 -20.55 -10.15 9.45
CA PRO A 300 -20.60 -10.14 7.99
C PRO A 300 -19.21 -10.31 7.36
N GLY A 301 -19.19 -10.71 6.09
CA GLY A 301 -18.03 -10.57 5.21
C GLY A 301 -17.65 -9.10 5.04
N GLY A 302 -16.42 -8.87 4.59
CA GLY A 302 -15.83 -7.55 4.38
C GLY A 302 -16.69 -6.70 3.46
N GLN A 303 -16.90 -5.45 3.85
CA GLN A 303 -17.67 -4.48 3.09
C GLN A 303 -17.21 -3.08 3.48
N VAL A 304 -17.35 -2.13 2.56
CA VAL A 304 -16.88 -0.75 2.74
C VAL A 304 -17.95 0.26 2.36
N GLU A 305 -17.74 1.53 2.68
CA GLU A 305 -18.82 2.51 2.71
C GLU A 305 -18.44 3.86 2.09
N PHE A 306 -19.38 4.43 1.32
CA PHE A 306 -19.50 5.88 1.18
C PHE A 306 -20.61 6.38 2.12
N ASN A 307 -20.28 7.40 2.91
CA ASN A 307 -21.13 7.98 3.92
C ASN A 307 -21.49 9.43 3.58
N ARG A 308 -22.78 9.76 3.71
CA ARG A 308 -23.33 11.11 3.55
C ARG A 308 -23.83 11.62 4.91
N ILE A 309 -23.02 12.43 5.57
CA ILE A 309 -23.25 12.91 6.94
C ILE A 309 -23.96 14.25 6.89
N THR A 310 -25.27 14.23 7.11
CA THR A 310 -26.11 15.45 7.12
C THR A 310 -26.30 16.07 8.50
N SER A 311 -25.94 15.34 9.56
CA SER A 311 -26.02 15.77 10.96
C SER A 311 -25.10 14.90 11.83
N PRO A 312 -24.76 15.35 13.06
CA PRO A 312 -23.97 14.54 14.00
C PRO A 312 -24.56 13.16 14.26
N GLY A 313 -23.73 12.13 14.38
CA GLY A 313 -24.20 10.76 14.61
C GLY A 313 -23.11 9.70 14.76
N ASN A 314 -23.53 8.49 15.13
CA ASN A 314 -22.70 7.29 15.20
C ASN A 314 -22.93 6.44 13.93
N TYR A 315 -21.86 5.97 13.28
CA TYR A 315 -21.87 5.20 12.04
C TYR A 315 -21.49 3.72 12.24
N GLY A 316 -21.30 3.31 13.50
CA GLY A 316 -21.49 1.91 13.90
C GLY A 316 -20.21 1.11 14.17
N TRP A 317 -19.09 1.42 13.53
CA TRP A 317 -17.84 0.68 13.75
C TRP A 317 -17.40 0.77 15.23
N PRO A 318 -16.97 -0.34 15.87
CA PRO A 318 -16.65 -1.66 15.31
C PRO A 318 -17.76 -2.72 15.46
N TYR A 319 -18.99 -2.30 15.76
CA TYR A 319 -20.09 -3.20 16.12
C TYR A 319 -21.08 -3.43 14.99
N CYS A 320 -21.25 -2.42 14.15
CA CYS A 320 -22.26 -2.34 13.10
C CYS A 320 -21.64 -1.77 11.83
N THR A 321 -22.17 -2.16 10.68
CA THR A 321 -21.72 -1.68 9.36
C THR A 321 -22.88 -1.74 8.36
N GLY A 322 -22.71 -1.05 7.23
CA GLY A 322 -23.60 -1.08 6.09
C GLY A 322 -24.96 -0.51 6.44
N THR A 323 -26.01 -1.30 6.21
CA THR A 323 -27.38 -0.87 6.48
C THR A 323 -27.86 -1.15 7.91
N ASN A 324 -26.95 -1.56 8.81
CA ASN A 324 -27.23 -1.91 10.21
C ASN A 324 -28.30 -3.00 10.36
N THR A 325 -28.40 -3.90 9.38
CA THR A 325 -29.26 -5.07 9.50
C THR A 325 -28.65 -6.10 10.45
N SER A 326 -29.48 -7.02 10.93
CA SER A 326 -29.04 -8.16 11.74
C SER A 326 -27.90 -8.95 11.07
N THR A 327 -27.93 -9.13 9.75
CA THR A 327 -26.89 -9.85 9.00
C THR A 327 -25.57 -9.10 8.93
N GLU A 328 -25.63 -7.77 8.88
CA GLU A 328 -24.46 -6.87 8.84
C GLU A 328 -23.94 -6.47 10.23
N THR A 329 -24.47 -7.08 11.29
CA THR A 329 -24.08 -6.78 12.68
C THR A 329 -23.09 -7.82 13.20
N TYR A 330 -22.01 -7.37 13.84
CA TYR A 330 -21.03 -8.25 14.47
C TYR A 330 -21.58 -8.88 15.75
N ASN A 331 -21.05 -10.05 16.07
CA ASN A 331 -21.24 -10.70 17.36
C ASN A 331 -20.17 -10.17 18.32
N GLU A 332 -20.52 -10.07 19.60
CA GLU A 332 -19.50 -10.01 20.64
C GLU A 332 -18.61 -11.26 20.53
N TRP A 333 -17.29 -11.10 20.66
CA TRP A 333 -16.35 -12.20 20.46
C TRP A 333 -15.32 -12.22 21.58
N ASN A 334 -15.21 -13.37 22.26
CA ASN A 334 -14.20 -13.56 23.28
C ASN A 334 -12.93 -14.15 22.65
N PHE A 335 -11.89 -13.33 22.49
CA PHE A 335 -10.59 -13.72 21.93
C PHE A 335 -9.77 -14.65 22.84
N ALA A 336 -10.05 -14.70 24.15
CA ALA A 336 -9.35 -15.62 25.05
C ALA A 336 -9.86 -17.06 24.93
N THR A 337 -11.16 -17.23 24.66
CA THR A 337 -11.84 -18.54 24.59
C THR A 337 -12.27 -18.93 23.19
N ASN A 338 -12.10 -18.04 22.19
CA ASN A 338 -12.61 -18.19 20.82
C ASN A 338 -14.09 -18.57 20.77
N SER A 339 -14.92 -17.82 21.50
CA SER A 339 -16.36 -18.10 21.64
C SER A 339 -17.22 -16.89 21.29
N THR A 340 -18.34 -17.14 20.62
CA THR A 340 -19.34 -16.12 20.26
C THR A 340 -20.20 -15.72 21.45
N GLY A 341 -20.46 -14.42 21.55
CA GLY A 341 -21.51 -13.81 22.35
C GLY A 341 -22.71 -13.38 21.48
N PRO A 342 -23.63 -12.57 22.03
CA PRO A 342 -24.77 -12.03 21.30
C PRO A 342 -24.34 -10.99 20.25
N LYS A 343 -25.24 -10.70 19.29
CA LYS A 343 -25.06 -9.57 18.37
C LYS A 343 -25.22 -8.23 19.08
N PHE A 344 -24.48 -7.23 18.65
CA PHE A 344 -24.60 -5.87 19.16
C PHE A 344 -25.96 -5.23 18.80
N ASN A 345 -26.44 -4.30 19.64
CA ASN A 345 -27.70 -3.60 19.40
C ASN A 345 -27.47 -2.29 18.62
N CYS A 346 -27.39 -2.38 17.28
CA CYS A 346 -27.08 -1.23 16.44
C CYS A 346 -28.08 -0.06 16.60
N THR A 347 -29.39 -0.34 16.58
CA THR A 347 -30.41 0.70 16.60
C THR A 347 -30.66 1.28 18.00
N GLY A 348 -30.60 0.43 19.04
CA GLY A 348 -30.81 0.85 20.43
C GLY A 348 -29.57 1.41 21.13
N GLY A 349 -28.42 1.43 20.43
CA GLY A 349 -27.15 1.86 20.98
C GLY A 349 -26.30 0.67 21.44
N PRO A 350 -25.22 0.32 20.73
CA PRO A 350 -24.36 -0.79 21.14
C PRO A 350 -23.65 -0.46 22.45
N ALA A 351 -23.48 -1.49 23.29
CA ALA A 351 -22.75 -1.38 24.54
C ALA A 351 -21.25 -1.51 24.28
N ASN A 352 -20.46 -0.60 24.84
CA ASN A 352 -19.01 -0.71 24.88
C ASN A 352 -18.57 -1.11 26.29
N ASN A 353 -18.40 -2.42 26.47
CA ASN A 353 -18.03 -3.08 27.71
C ASN A 353 -16.52 -3.32 27.86
N SER A 354 -15.69 -2.88 26.90
CA SER A 354 -14.24 -2.96 27.02
C SER A 354 -13.77 -2.25 28.29
N PHE A 355 -12.87 -2.89 29.02
CA PHE A 355 -12.20 -2.27 30.17
C PHE A 355 -11.33 -1.07 29.77
N ARG A 356 -11.05 -0.91 28.47
CA ARG A 356 -10.33 0.23 27.89
C ARG A 356 -11.27 1.40 27.54
N ASN A 357 -12.59 1.25 27.67
CA ASN A 357 -13.56 2.31 27.39
C ASN A 357 -13.55 3.41 28.48
N THR A 358 -13.18 4.62 28.09
CA THR A 358 -13.25 5.82 28.94
C THR A 358 -14.48 6.68 28.66
N GLY A 359 -15.25 6.35 27.62
CA GLY A 359 -16.46 7.03 27.15
C GLY A 359 -17.75 6.47 27.73
N LEU A 360 -18.89 6.78 27.10
CA LEU A 360 -20.19 6.26 27.52
C LEU A 360 -20.23 4.72 27.39
N ALA A 361 -20.92 4.07 28.34
CA ALA A 361 -21.09 2.61 28.32
C ALA A 361 -22.06 2.15 27.22
N THR A 362 -22.99 3.01 26.82
CA THR A 362 -23.94 2.78 25.72
C THR A 362 -23.79 3.91 24.73
N LEU A 363 -23.52 3.56 23.46
CA LEU A 363 -23.34 4.53 22.40
C LEU A 363 -24.69 5.00 21.84
N PRO A 364 -24.74 6.15 21.16
CA PRO A 364 -25.89 6.49 20.33
C PRO A 364 -26.12 5.42 19.25
N GLY A 365 -27.37 5.22 18.85
CA GLY A 365 -27.73 4.26 17.80
C GLY A 365 -26.97 4.53 16.50
N ALA A 366 -26.49 3.45 15.88
CA ALA A 366 -25.76 3.47 14.63
C ALA A 366 -26.69 3.90 13.48
N ARG A 367 -26.13 4.67 12.54
CA ARG A 367 -26.79 5.12 11.31
C ARG A 367 -26.30 4.29 10.14
N ALA A 368 -27.22 4.01 9.22
CA ALA A 368 -26.89 3.26 8.03
C ALA A 368 -26.00 4.10 7.12
N SER A 369 -25.10 3.43 6.39
CA SER A 369 -24.30 4.05 5.35
C SER A 369 -25.15 4.51 4.17
N TRP A 370 -24.60 5.43 3.37
CA TRP A 370 -25.32 5.96 2.21
C TRP A 370 -25.23 5.00 1.02
N ILE A 371 -24.01 4.54 0.72
CA ILE A 371 -23.73 3.44 -0.22
C ILE A 371 -22.78 2.49 0.49
N ARG A 372 -23.21 1.25 0.68
CA ARG A 372 -22.29 0.15 0.99
C ARG A 372 -21.97 -0.63 -0.27
N TYR A 373 -20.79 -1.21 -0.33
CA TYR A 373 -20.44 -2.18 -1.37
C TYR A 373 -19.44 -3.20 -0.85
N GLY A 374 -19.42 -4.36 -1.50
CA GLY A 374 -18.75 -5.55 -0.95
C GLY A 374 -19.71 -6.42 -0.15
N GLY A 375 -19.15 -7.41 0.55
CA GLY A 375 -19.87 -8.33 1.41
C GLY A 375 -20.89 -9.19 0.67
N ASP A 376 -21.75 -9.87 1.43
CA ASP A 376 -22.75 -10.83 0.91
C ASP A 376 -23.73 -10.21 -0.10
N ALA A 377 -23.98 -8.90 0.03
CA ALA A 377 -24.91 -8.20 -0.83
C ALA A 377 -24.26 -7.60 -2.09
N GLY A 378 -22.93 -7.73 -2.22
CA GLY A 378 -22.17 -7.31 -3.38
C GLY A 378 -22.06 -5.80 -3.56
N SER A 379 -21.51 -5.40 -4.72
CA SER A 379 -21.36 -4.00 -5.10
C SER A 379 -22.52 -3.51 -5.97
N PRO A 380 -22.83 -2.19 -5.99
CA PRO A 380 -23.60 -1.59 -7.08
C PRO A 380 -23.04 -2.06 -8.43
N PRO A 381 -23.87 -2.50 -9.40
CA PRO A 381 -23.40 -3.04 -10.67
C PRO A 381 -22.42 -2.11 -11.41
N GLU A 382 -22.64 -0.80 -11.31
CA GLU A 382 -21.84 0.24 -11.93
C GLU A 382 -20.41 0.32 -11.36
N PHE A 383 -20.18 -0.17 -10.13
CA PHE A 383 -18.85 -0.21 -9.51
C PHE A 383 -18.01 -1.41 -9.99
N GLY A 384 -18.62 -2.38 -10.66
CA GLY A 384 -17.97 -3.63 -11.05
C GLY A 384 -17.57 -4.49 -9.84
N SER A 385 -16.55 -5.34 -10.04
CA SER A 385 -15.94 -6.20 -9.02
C SER A 385 -14.47 -5.82 -8.79
N GLY A 386 -13.87 -6.33 -7.71
CA GLY A 386 -12.47 -6.08 -7.33
C GLY A 386 -12.35 -5.46 -5.94
N SER A 387 -11.21 -4.83 -5.68
CA SER A 387 -10.83 -4.19 -4.40
C SER A 387 -11.94 -3.35 -3.76
N GLU A 388 -11.93 -3.23 -2.43
CA GLU A 388 -12.92 -2.48 -1.66
C GLU A 388 -12.26 -1.30 -0.95
N SER A 389 -12.00 -0.21 -1.70
CA SER A 389 -11.09 0.87 -1.31
C SER A 389 -11.63 2.29 -1.58
N PRO A 390 -12.61 2.77 -0.79
CA PRO A 390 -13.28 4.05 -1.04
C PRO A 390 -12.42 5.26 -0.61
N MET A 391 -12.30 6.26 -1.50
CA MET A 391 -11.51 7.48 -1.28
C MET A 391 -12.37 8.74 -1.09
N GLY A 392 -13.65 8.61 -0.79
CA GLY A 392 -14.56 9.76 -0.73
C GLY A 392 -14.65 10.52 -2.06
N GLY A 393 -14.72 11.85 -1.99
CA GLY A 393 -14.72 12.73 -3.15
C GLY A 393 -15.48 14.06 -2.94
N PRO A 394 -15.47 14.99 -3.91
CA PRO A 394 -16.14 16.28 -3.79
C PRO A 394 -17.56 16.26 -4.37
N VAL A 395 -18.37 17.23 -3.96
CA VAL A 395 -19.61 17.60 -4.66
C VAL A 395 -19.33 18.75 -5.62
N TYR A 396 -19.73 18.61 -6.87
CA TYR A 396 -19.63 19.71 -7.83
C TYR A 396 -20.69 20.78 -7.54
N ARG A 397 -20.28 22.05 -7.53
CA ARG A 397 -21.17 23.20 -7.38
C ARG A 397 -21.01 24.15 -8.55
N TYR A 398 -22.02 24.21 -9.41
CA TYR A 398 -22.00 25.07 -10.57
C TYR A 398 -22.13 26.54 -10.17
N ASN A 399 -21.26 27.37 -10.74
CA ASN A 399 -21.32 28.82 -10.57
C ASN A 399 -21.36 29.49 -11.94
N ALA A 400 -22.52 30.04 -12.29
CA ALA A 400 -22.72 30.77 -13.55
C ALA A 400 -21.81 32.01 -13.67
N ALA A 401 -21.44 32.63 -12.55
CA ALA A 401 -20.57 33.81 -12.52
C ALA A 401 -19.08 33.45 -12.65
N ASN A 402 -18.71 32.17 -12.59
CA ASN A 402 -17.33 31.74 -12.79
C ASN A 402 -16.95 31.91 -14.28
N PRO A 403 -15.99 32.78 -14.63
CA PRO A 403 -15.63 33.07 -16.02
C PRO A 403 -14.86 31.92 -16.67
N SER A 404 -14.42 30.91 -15.91
CA SER A 404 -13.67 29.77 -16.43
C SER A 404 -14.43 29.07 -17.56
N THR A 405 -13.76 28.83 -18.68
CA THR A 405 -14.28 28.08 -19.83
C THR A 405 -14.15 26.57 -19.65
N VAL A 406 -13.38 26.12 -18.66
CA VAL A 406 -13.11 24.70 -18.39
C VAL A 406 -13.96 24.10 -17.27
N LYS A 407 -14.84 24.92 -16.67
CA LYS A 407 -15.74 24.48 -15.59
C LYS A 407 -16.75 23.47 -16.11
N PHE A 408 -17.13 22.52 -15.26
CA PHE A 408 -18.12 21.51 -15.64
C PHE A 408 -19.52 22.12 -15.90
N PRO A 409 -20.38 21.43 -16.68
CA PRO A 409 -21.73 21.91 -16.96
C PRO A 409 -22.62 22.03 -15.72
N ALA A 410 -23.64 22.90 -15.80
CA ALA A 410 -24.64 23.07 -14.75
C ALA A 410 -25.44 21.79 -14.43
N ALA A 411 -25.47 20.82 -15.34
CA ALA A 411 -26.16 19.55 -15.15
C ALA A 411 -25.55 18.68 -14.04
N PHE A 412 -24.29 18.93 -13.64
CA PHE A 412 -23.64 18.22 -12.54
C PHE A 412 -23.77 18.93 -11.19
N ASP A 413 -24.50 20.05 -11.12
CA ASP A 413 -24.64 20.79 -9.85
C ASP A 413 -25.25 19.91 -8.76
N GLY A 414 -24.52 19.72 -7.66
CA GLY A 414 -24.91 18.87 -6.55
C GLY A 414 -24.61 17.38 -6.71
N HIS A 415 -23.97 16.96 -7.80
CA HIS A 415 -23.51 15.58 -7.96
C HIS A 415 -22.24 15.31 -7.16
N PHE A 416 -22.12 14.09 -6.64
CA PHE A 416 -20.95 13.60 -5.91
C PHE A 416 -20.02 12.84 -6.85
N PHE A 417 -18.74 13.22 -6.87
CA PHE A 417 -17.72 12.56 -7.67
C PHE A 417 -16.92 11.61 -6.80
N ALA A 418 -17.32 10.34 -6.78
CA ALA A 418 -16.72 9.30 -5.95
C ALA A 418 -15.41 8.79 -6.56
N GLY A 419 -14.34 8.74 -5.77
CA GLY A 419 -13.07 8.10 -6.12
C GLY A 419 -12.91 6.74 -5.45
N GLU A 420 -12.30 5.80 -6.17
CA GLU A 420 -12.00 4.46 -5.67
C GLU A 420 -10.55 4.09 -6.01
N PHE A 421 -9.78 3.72 -4.99
CA PHE A 421 -8.33 3.54 -5.09
C PHE A 421 -7.95 2.26 -5.82
N GLY A 422 -8.40 1.09 -5.36
CA GLY A 422 -7.91 -0.21 -5.85
C GLY A 422 -8.46 -0.63 -7.22
N ARG A 423 -9.70 -0.22 -7.53
CA ARG A 423 -10.36 -0.39 -8.84
C ARG A 423 -10.06 0.76 -9.80
N GLY A 424 -9.50 1.86 -9.30
CA GLY A 424 -8.96 2.95 -10.12
C GLY A 424 -10.00 3.70 -10.95
N TRP A 425 -11.18 3.98 -10.38
CA TRP A 425 -12.25 4.69 -11.09
C TRP A 425 -12.69 5.96 -10.39
N VAL A 426 -13.29 6.85 -11.18
CA VAL A 426 -14.13 7.96 -10.71
C VAL A 426 -15.56 7.73 -11.20
N LYS A 427 -16.56 7.95 -10.34
CA LYS A 427 -17.98 7.92 -10.72
C LYS A 427 -18.64 9.25 -10.41
N ASP A 428 -19.46 9.71 -11.35
CA ASP A 428 -20.48 10.71 -11.06
C ASP A 428 -21.68 10.02 -10.42
N ILE A 429 -22.15 10.55 -9.29
CA ILE A 429 -23.30 10.04 -8.57
C ILE A 429 -24.28 11.18 -8.34
N ALA A 430 -25.40 11.15 -9.06
CA ALA A 430 -26.51 12.05 -8.81
C ALA A 430 -27.10 11.81 -7.41
N VAL A 431 -27.64 12.84 -6.78
CA VAL A 431 -28.29 12.74 -5.47
C VAL A 431 -29.77 13.03 -5.64
N ASN A 432 -30.63 12.06 -5.32
CA ASN A 432 -32.07 12.24 -5.42
C ASN A 432 -32.57 13.30 -4.42
N GLY A 433 -33.77 13.84 -4.66
CA GLY A 433 -34.35 14.88 -3.79
C GLY A 433 -34.57 14.44 -2.33
N ASP A 434 -34.65 13.14 -2.07
CA ASP A 434 -34.73 12.56 -0.72
C ASP A 434 -33.34 12.28 -0.09
N GLY A 435 -32.27 12.55 -0.83
CA GLY A 435 -30.88 12.33 -0.41
C GLY A 435 -30.35 10.92 -0.69
N THR A 436 -31.11 10.02 -1.31
CA THR A 436 -30.63 8.69 -1.72
C THR A 436 -29.72 8.76 -2.96
N PRO A 437 -28.87 7.74 -3.21
CA PRO A 437 -28.09 7.67 -4.44
C PRO A 437 -29.01 7.62 -5.67
N GLY A 438 -28.74 8.48 -6.64
CA GLY A 438 -29.41 8.52 -7.94
C GLY A 438 -28.65 7.73 -9.00
N LEU A 439 -28.63 8.24 -10.23
CA LEU A 439 -27.88 7.65 -11.33
C LEU A 439 -26.37 7.65 -11.01
N ILE A 440 -25.71 6.51 -11.23
CA ILE A 440 -24.27 6.32 -11.11
C ILE A 440 -23.69 6.17 -12.52
N GLN A 441 -22.70 6.99 -12.88
CA GLN A 441 -22.09 7.00 -14.21
C GLN A 441 -20.57 6.92 -14.14
N ASN A 442 -19.98 6.26 -15.14
CA ASN A 442 -18.52 6.31 -15.34
C ASN A 442 -18.10 7.74 -15.68
N PHE A 443 -17.11 8.24 -14.95
CA PHE A 443 -16.44 9.48 -15.31
C PHE A 443 -15.13 9.17 -16.06
N PRO A 444 -14.79 9.90 -17.15
CA PRO A 444 -13.58 9.68 -17.93
C PRO A 444 -12.31 9.84 -17.07
N TRP A 445 -11.56 8.76 -16.91
CA TRP A 445 -10.33 8.70 -16.12
C TRP A 445 -9.38 7.64 -16.69
N THR A 446 -8.08 7.97 -16.75
CA THR A 446 -7.04 7.05 -17.30
C THR A 446 -5.82 6.87 -16.39
N GLY A 447 -5.93 7.12 -15.08
CA GLY A 447 -4.86 6.89 -14.12
C GLY A 447 -4.89 5.50 -13.47
N LYS A 448 -4.26 5.38 -12.29
CA LYS A 448 -4.07 4.12 -11.55
C LYS A 448 -4.89 4.10 -10.26
N GLN A 449 -4.37 4.67 -9.18
CA GLN A 449 -4.94 4.55 -7.85
C GLN A 449 -5.22 5.95 -7.30
N ILE A 450 -6.47 6.40 -7.40
CA ILE A 450 -6.86 7.73 -6.92
C ILE A 450 -6.69 7.77 -5.41
N ILE A 451 -5.93 8.72 -4.86
CA ILE A 451 -5.74 8.89 -3.41
C ILE A 451 -6.46 10.11 -2.86
N ASP A 452 -6.71 11.11 -3.71
CA ASP A 452 -7.44 12.32 -3.35
C ASP A 452 -7.97 13.05 -4.59
N LEU A 453 -9.06 13.80 -4.44
CA LEU A 453 -9.68 14.57 -5.52
C LEU A 453 -10.50 15.76 -5.00
N ALA A 454 -10.42 16.90 -5.69
CA ALA A 454 -11.17 18.11 -5.32
C ALA A 454 -11.47 19.00 -6.53
N PHE A 455 -12.54 19.80 -6.46
CA PHE A 455 -12.82 20.83 -7.46
C PHE A 455 -12.08 22.14 -7.14
N GLY A 456 -11.42 22.71 -8.15
CA GLY A 456 -10.73 23.99 -8.03
C GLY A 456 -11.63 25.21 -8.26
N PRO A 457 -11.15 26.43 -7.94
CA PRO A 457 -11.86 27.68 -8.22
C PRO A 457 -12.22 27.88 -9.70
N ASN A 458 -11.44 27.31 -10.63
CA ASN A 458 -11.73 27.27 -12.06
C ASN A 458 -12.85 26.29 -12.47
N GLY A 459 -13.42 25.53 -11.53
CA GLY A 459 -14.46 24.54 -11.78
C GLY A 459 -13.99 23.25 -12.47
N ALA A 460 -12.68 23.04 -12.56
CA ALA A 460 -12.07 21.78 -13.01
C ALA A 460 -11.89 20.82 -11.83
N LEU A 461 -11.90 19.51 -12.10
CA LEU A 461 -11.65 18.46 -11.10
C LEU A 461 -10.15 18.17 -11.05
N TYR A 462 -9.54 18.18 -9.87
CA TYR A 462 -8.15 17.80 -9.66
C TYR A 462 -8.11 16.43 -9.01
N ILE A 463 -7.20 15.58 -9.45
CA ILE A 463 -7.07 14.20 -8.98
C ILE A 463 -5.59 13.93 -8.70
N LEU A 464 -5.30 13.51 -7.48
CA LEU A 464 -4.00 12.98 -7.07
C LEU A 464 -4.04 11.45 -7.19
N ASP A 465 -3.07 10.92 -7.91
CA ASP A 465 -2.90 9.49 -8.19
C ASP A 465 -1.69 8.99 -7.39
N TYR A 466 -1.92 7.98 -6.55
CA TYR A 466 -0.89 7.32 -5.76
C TYR A 466 0.15 6.63 -6.63
N GLY A 467 -0.24 6.17 -7.82
CA GLY A 467 0.58 5.32 -8.68
C GLY A 467 0.33 3.84 -8.41
N THR A 468 1.36 3.01 -8.57
CA THR A 468 1.31 1.55 -8.31
C THR A 468 2.45 1.06 -7.42
N GLY A 469 3.22 2.00 -6.86
CA GLY A 469 4.30 1.71 -5.92
C GLY A 469 3.74 1.34 -4.55
N TYR A 470 4.55 0.69 -3.73
CA TYR A 470 4.18 0.31 -2.38
C TYR A 470 4.95 1.18 -1.37
N PHE A 471 4.28 2.16 -0.75
CA PHE A 471 4.83 3.02 0.32
C PHE A 471 6.02 3.90 -0.06
N ASN A 472 6.11 4.27 -1.34
CA ASN A 472 7.19 5.11 -1.86
C ASN A 472 6.81 6.00 -3.06
N GLY A 473 5.61 5.83 -3.62
CA GLY A 473 5.25 6.34 -4.94
C GLY A 473 6.07 5.69 -6.06
N ASP A 474 5.69 5.92 -7.30
CA ASP A 474 6.38 5.40 -8.48
C ASP A 474 6.25 6.36 -9.67
N HIS A 475 6.57 5.88 -10.89
CA HIS A 475 6.42 6.67 -12.12
C HIS A 475 4.96 6.93 -12.52
N ASN A 476 4.01 6.19 -11.95
CA ASN A 476 2.58 6.36 -12.18
C ASN A 476 1.98 7.40 -11.23
N SER A 477 2.59 7.63 -10.06
CA SER A 477 2.19 8.71 -9.14
C SER A 477 2.14 10.04 -9.88
N ALA A 478 1.02 10.76 -9.79
CA ALA A 478 0.82 11.96 -10.59
C ALA A 478 -0.28 12.86 -10.03
N LEU A 479 -0.25 14.12 -10.45
CA LEU A 479 -1.34 15.08 -10.24
C LEU A 479 -1.96 15.41 -11.60
N TYR A 480 -3.29 15.35 -11.68
CA TYR A 480 -4.03 15.69 -12.89
C TYR A 480 -5.08 16.77 -12.63
N ARG A 481 -5.43 17.49 -13.70
CA ARG A 481 -6.57 18.41 -13.78
C ARG A 481 -7.47 17.99 -14.94
N ILE A 482 -8.72 17.69 -14.65
CA ILE A 482 -9.74 17.32 -15.62
C ILE A 482 -10.58 18.55 -15.96
N GLU A 483 -10.58 18.91 -17.24
CA GLU A 483 -11.23 20.10 -17.78
C GLU A 483 -12.40 19.70 -18.67
N TYR A 484 -13.51 20.43 -18.58
CA TYR A 484 -14.60 20.32 -19.55
C TYR A 484 -14.34 21.24 -20.73
N ILE A 485 -14.21 20.67 -21.92
CA ILE A 485 -13.83 21.38 -23.16
C ILE A 485 -14.93 21.39 -24.22
N ALA A 486 -16.02 20.65 -24.02
CA ALA A 486 -17.15 20.59 -24.96
C ALA A 486 -16.72 20.34 -26.43
N GLY A 487 -15.77 19.41 -26.63
CA GLY A 487 -15.23 19.09 -27.95
C GLY A 487 -14.34 20.15 -28.59
N SER A 488 -13.88 21.17 -27.84
CA SER A 488 -12.88 22.12 -28.32
C SER A 488 -11.49 21.48 -28.48
N ASN A 489 -10.54 22.18 -29.09
CA ASN A 489 -9.16 21.74 -29.24
C ASN A 489 -8.57 21.29 -27.89
N ARG A 490 -7.99 20.08 -27.84
CA ARG A 490 -7.38 19.56 -26.62
C ARG A 490 -5.97 20.08 -26.46
N ALA A 491 -5.54 20.25 -25.20
CA ALA A 491 -4.16 20.58 -24.94
C ALA A 491 -3.26 19.38 -25.28
N PRO A 492 -2.07 19.61 -25.88
CA PRO A 492 -1.14 18.53 -26.13
C PRO A 492 -0.62 17.93 -24.82
N THR A 493 -0.33 16.63 -24.84
CA THR A 493 0.30 15.92 -23.73
C THR A 493 1.81 16.05 -23.83
N ALA A 494 2.43 16.72 -22.85
CA ALA A 494 3.89 16.80 -22.74
C ALA A 494 4.46 15.57 -22.03
N ARG A 495 5.64 15.12 -22.47
CA ARG A 495 6.46 14.12 -21.78
C ARG A 495 7.90 14.59 -21.76
N ALA A 496 8.46 14.73 -20.58
CA ALA A 496 9.84 15.14 -20.36
C ALA A 496 10.60 14.04 -19.61
N SER A 497 11.82 13.75 -20.04
CA SER A 497 12.75 12.90 -19.28
C SER A 497 14.18 13.42 -19.40
N ALA A 498 15.04 12.98 -18.50
CA ALA A 498 16.47 13.25 -18.53
C ALA A 498 17.25 11.94 -18.34
N ASN A 499 18.45 11.88 -18.92
CA ASN A 499 19.35 10.75 -18.70
C ASN A 499 19.93 10.69 -17.28
N LYS A 500 19.96 11.82 -16.57
CA LYS A 500 20.41 11.97 -15.18
C LYS A 500 19.61 13.06 -14.49
N THR A 501 19.31 12.85 -13.21
CA THR A 501 18.61 13.82 -12.35
C THR A 501 19.44 14.26 -11.16
N SER A 502 20.65 13.73 -10.99
CA SER A 502 21.58 14.13 -9.94
C SER A 502 23.04 13.94 -10.34
N GLY A 503 23.95 14.62 -9.64
CA GLY A 503 25.41 14.53 -9.84
C GLY A 503 26.15 15.83 -9.53
N LEU A 504 27.49 15.81 -9.58
CA LEU A 504 28.33 16.98 -9.31
C LEU A 504 28.38 17.98 -10.47
N ALA A 505 28.55 19.28 -10.14
CA ALA A 505 28.84 20.32 -11.14
C ALA A 505 30.26 20.19 -11.72
N PRO A 506 30.47 20.49 -13.02
CA PRO A 506 29.44 20.74 -14.02
C PRO A 506 28.72 19.45 -14.42
N LEU A 507 27.38 19.49 -14.44
CA LEU A 507 26.55 18.33 -14.79
C LEU A 507 25.95 18.52 -16.18
N ALA A 508 26.41 17.74 -17.15
CA ALA A 508 25.82 17.67 -18.49
C ALA A 508 24.64 16.70 -18.50
N VAL A 509 23.46 17.21 -18.90
CA VAL A 509 22.19 16.49 -18.97
C VAL A 509 21.68 16.51 -20.40
N THR A 510 21.15 15.37 -20.85
CA THR A 510 20.42 15.24 -22.11
C THR A 510 18.96 15.04 -21.78
N PHE A 511 18.11 15.90 -22.32
CA PHE A 511 16.67 15.86 -22.14
C PHE A 511 15.98 15.23 -23.35
N SER A 512 14.82 14.60 -23.12
CA SER A 512 13.99 14.07 -24.18
C SER A 512 12.53 14.49 -24.04
N SER A 513 11.90 14.75 -25.19
CA SER A 513 10.46 14.99 -25.31
C SER A 513 9.68 13.73 -25.75
N ALA A 514 10.30 12.55 -25.75
CA ALA A 514 9.72 11.32 -26.27
C ALA A 514 8.41 10.96 -25.56
N GLY A 515 7.37 10.62 -26.34
CA GLY A 515 6.02 10.36 -25.85
C GLY A 515 5.11 11.60 -25.80
N SER A 516 5.64 12.81 -26.07
CA SER A 516 4.78 13.98 -26.23
C SER A 516 3.90 13.83 -27.47
N SER A 517 2.62 14.19 -27.37
CA SER A 517 1.65 14.01 -28.45
C SER A 517 0.55 15.05 -28.41
N ASP A 518 -0.02 15.32 -29.59
CA ASP A 518 -1.23 16.11 -29.75
C ASP A 518 -2.42 15.15 -29.93
N PRO A 519 -3.52 15.26 -29.15
CA PRO A 519 -4.68 14.38 -29.27
C PRO A 519 -5.33 14.39 -30.66
N GLU A 520 -5.20 15.48 -31.42
CA GLU A 520 -5.69 15.64 -32.78
C GLU A 520 -4.64 15.23 -33.85
N GLY A 521 -3.44 14.80 -33.44
CA GLY A 521 -2.35 14.40 -34.34
C GLY A 521 -1.62 15.57 -35.01
N GLY A 522 -1.81 16.79 -34.49
CA GLY A 522 -1.15 18.00 -34.93
C GLY A 522 0.38 17.99 -34.71
N THR A 523 1.07 18.90 -35.41
CA THR A 523 2.51 19.10 -35.23
C THR A 523 2.77 19.91 -33.95
N LEU A 524 3.73 19.45 -33.15
CA LEU A 524 4.14 20.12 -31.92
C LEU A 524 5.37 21.02 -32.14
N THR A 525 5.38 22.14 -31.41
CA THR A 525 6.58 22.96 -31.18
C THR A 525 7.04 22.79 -29.73
N TYR A 526 8.35 22.93 -29.48
CA TYR A 526 8.97 22.64 -28.19
C TYR A 526 9.64 23.90 -27.64
N ALA A 527 9.48 24.12 -26.34
CA ALA A 527 10.22 25.12 -25.58
C ALA A 527 10.68 24.50 -24.27
N TRP A 528 11.99 24.56 -24.00
CA TRP A 528 12.61 24.13 -22.75
C TRP A 528 13.08 25.34 -21.98
N ALA A 529 12.80 25.36 -20.68
CA ALA A 529 13.43 26.24 -19.70
C ALA A 529 14.14 25.37 -18.65
N PHE A 530 15.45 25.53 -18.46
CA PHE A 530 16.25 24.65 -17.61
C PHE A 530 16.27 25.07 -16.13
N GLY A 531 15.64 26.18 -15.76
CA GLY A 531 15.57 26.66 -14.37
C GLY A 531 16.78 27.47 -13.91
N ASP A 532 17.84 27.58 -14.71
CA ASP A 532 19.03 28.42 -14.45
C ASP A 532 19.11 29.66 -15.37
N GLY A 533 18.03 29.94 -16.11
CA GLY A 533 17.96 30.98 -17.14
C GLY A 533 18.29 30.48 -18.56
N GLY A 534 18.81 29.26 -18.70
CA GLY A 534 19.00 28.61 -19.99
C GLY A 534 17.68 28.16 -20.64
N THR A 535 17.64 28.19 -21.97
CA THR A 535 16.46 27.78 -22.77
C THR A 535 16.84 27.04 -24.04
N SER A 536 15.93 26.25 -24.62
CA SER A 536 16.08 25.64 -25.94
C SER A 536 14.75 25.45 -26.65
N THR A 537 14.75 25.36 -27.98
CA THR A 537 13.56 24.99 -28.79
C THR A 537 13.73 23.65 -29.50
N ALA A 538 14.84 22.94 -29.25
CA ALA A 538 15.03 21.59 -29.78
C ALA A 538 14.13 20.61 -29.01
N ALA A 539 13.64 19.57 -29.70
CA ALA A 539 12.84 18.52 -29.05
C ALA A 539 13.64 17.77 -27.97
N ASN A 540 14.89 17.41 -28.27
CA ASN A 540 15.79 16.67 -27.36
C ASN A 540 17.12 17.44 -27.16
N PRO A 541 17.15 18.50 -26.32
CA PRO A 541 18.34 19.32 -26.12
C PRO A 541 19.33 18.68 -25.15
N SER A 542 20.57 19.18 -25.15
CA SER A 542 21.52 18.98 -24.05
C SER A 542 21.80 20.31 -23.36
N HIS A 543 21.93 20.28 -22.04
CA HIS A 543 22.23 21.44 -21.21
C HIS A 543 23.22 21.07 -20.11
N THR A 544 24.10 22.00 -19.74
CA THR A 544 25.12 21.79 -18.70
C THR A 544 24.91 22.77 -17.58
N TYR A 545 24.57 22.25 -16.40
CA TYR A 545 24.49 23.04 -15.18
C TYR A 545 25.88 23.25 -14.60
N SER A 546 26.36 24.50 -14.58
CA SER A 546 27.71 24.84 -14.14
C SER A 546 27.85 25.03 -12.62
N GLY A 547 26.75 25.29 -11.92
CA GLY A 547 26.73 25.54 -10.48
C GLY A 547 25.85 24.56 -9.74
N ASN A 548 26.16 24.33 -8.46
CA ASN A 548 25.32 23.52 -7.59
C ASN A 548 23.97 24.19 -7.36
N GLY A 549 22.91 23.39 -7.29
CA GLY A 549 21.54 23.84 -7.10
C GLY A 549 20.53 22.77 -7.48
N VAL A 550 19.28 22.97 -7.07
CA VAL A 550 18.14 22.18 -7.54
C VAL A 550 17.44 22.97 -8.64
N TYR A 551 17.39 22.41 -9.84
CA TYR A 551 16.83 23.05 -11.02
C TYR A 551 15.60 22.28 -11.51
N THR A 552 14.55 23.01 -11.90
CA THR A 552 13.38 22.42 -12.56
C THR A 552 13.48 22.70 -14.05
N ALA A 553 13.77 21.66 -14.84
CA ALA A 553 13.75 21.74 -16.29
C ALA A 553 12.33 21.47 -16.80
N THR A 554 11.69 22.46 -17.42
CA THR A 554 10.31 22.37 -17.91
C THR A 554 10.30 22.34 -19.43
N LEU A 555 9.67 21.31 -19.99
CA LEU A 555 9.26 21.25 -21.38
C LEU A 555 7.84 21.81 -21.50
N THR A 556 7.64 22.77 -22.39
CA THR A 556 6.32 23.17 -22.89
C THR A 556 6.22 22.76 -24.35
N VAL A 557 5.19 21.97 -24.67
CA VAL A 557 4.80 21.67 -26.05
C VAL A 557 3.58 22.50 -26.42
N ARG A 558 3.54 22.96 -27.67
CA ARG A 558 2.43 23.75 -28.21
C ARG A 558 1.98 23.16 -29.54
N ASP A 559 0.68 22.98 -29.69
CA ASP A 559 0.04 22.55 -30.94
C ASP A 559 -0.10 23.70 -31.95
N ASN A 560 -0.72 23.41 -33.10
CA ASN A 560 -0.98 24.41 -34.15
C ASN A 560 -2.17 25.34 -33.86
N ALA A 561 -3.06 24.99 -32.93
CA ALA A 561 -4.20 25.79 -32.48
C ALA A 561 -3.82 26.76 -31.34
N GLY A 562 -2.62 26.61 -30.78
CA GLY A 562 -2.06 27.44 -29.73
C GLY A 562 -2.22 26.88 -28.32
N ALA A 563 -2.83 25.71 -28.10
CA ALA A 563 -2.90 25.10 -26.78
C ALA A 563 -1.55 24.52 -26.37
N THR A 564 -1.33 24.40 -25.06
CA THR A 564 -0.03 24.01 -24.51
C THR A 564 -0.16 22.96 -23.42
N GLY A 565 0.80 22.04 -23.38
CA GLY A 565 1.02 21.14 -22.27
C GLY A 565 2.44 21.28 -21.75
N SER A 566 2.64 21.00 -20.47
CA SER A 566 3.96 21.09 -19.83
C SER A 566 4.30 19.81 -19.07
N ALA A 567 5.59 19.49 -18.99
CA ALA A 567 6.14 18.43 -18.16
C ALA A 567 7.49 18.88 -17.60
N SER A 568 7.82 18.46 -16.38
CA SER A 568 9.02 18.92 -15.68
C SER A 568 9.94 17.77 -15.28
N VAL A 569 11.23 18.06 -15.14
CA VAL A 569 12.25 17.16 -14.57
C VAL A 569 13.06 17.94 -13.55
N ILE A 570 13.13 17.43 -12.32
CA ILE A 570 13.95 18.02 -11.26
C ILE A 570 15.38 17.46 -11.37
N VAL A 571 16.37 18.35 -11.38
CA VAL A 571 17.80 18.03 -11.45
C VAL A 571 18.52 18.63 -10.25
N THR A 572 19.10 17.77 -9.40
CA THR A 572 19.90 18.16 -8.23
C THR A 572 21.39 18.15 -8.58
N VAL A 573 22.03 19.31 -8.63
CA VAL A 573 23.44 19.46 -9.00
C VAL A 573 24.25 19.76 -7.75
N GLY A 574 25.26 18.95 -7.47
CA GLY A 574 26.10 19.03 -6.28
C GLY A 574 25.89 17.87 -5.28
N ASN A 575 24.91 17.00 -5.52
CA ASN A 575 24.75 15.73 -4.80
C ASN A 575 24.38 14.63 -5.80
N THR A 576 24.85 13.40 -5.60
CA THR A 576 24.53 12.25 -6.44
C THR A 576 23.57 11.34 -5.68
N ALA A 577 22.49 10.89 -6.31
CA ALA A 577 21.57 9.97 -5.62
C ALA A 577 22.28 8.63 -5.32
N PRO A 578 22.06 8.04 -4.13
CA PRO A 578 22.70 6.78 -3.78
C PRO A 578 22.20 5.66 -4.70
N THR A 579 23.03 4.65 -4.94
CA THR A 579 22.61 3.42 -5.60
C THR A 579 22.31 2.37 -4.53
N VAL A 580 21.07 1.88 -4.50
CA VAL A 580 20.63 0.80 -3.61
C VAL A 580 20.37 -0.45 -4.45
N THR A 581 20.80 -1.61 -3.97
CA THR A 581 20.58 -2.89 -4.66
C THR A 581 20.22 -3.97 -3.66
N ILE A 582 19.18 -4.75 -3.96
CA ILE A 582 18.81 -5.91 -3.15
C ILE A 582 19.50 -7.15 -3.74
N GLN A 583 20.36 -7.80 -2.97
CA GLN A 583 20.91 -9.11 -3.31
C GLN A 583 19.97 -10.24 -2.85
N LEU A 584 19.41 -10.09 -1.65
CA LEU A 584 18.45 -11.01 -1.05
C LEU A 584 17.31 -10.25 -0.36
N PRO A 585 16.08 -10.77 -0.41
CA PRO A 585 15.65 -11.90 -1.24
C PRO A 585 15.68 -11.55 -2.73
N GLY A 586 15.77 -12.55 -3.60
CA GLY A 586 15.73 -12.31 -5.05
C GLY A 586 14.34 -11.94 -5.52
N ASN A 587 14.25 -11.11 -6.57
CA ASN A 587 12.96 -10.78 -7.18
C ASN A 587 12.29 -12.05 -7.76
N GLY A 588 11.04 -12.27 -7.40
CA GLY A 588 10.24 -13.47 -7.64
C GLY A 588 10.49 -14.65 -6.69
N GLN A 589 11.36 -14.52 -5.67
CA GLN A 589 11.74 -15.66 -4.82
C GLN A 589 10.53 -16.24 -4.06
N LEU A 590 10.47 -17.58 -4.00
CA LEU A 590 9.41 -18.29 -3.29
C LEU A 590 9.57 -18.17 -1.77
N PHE A 591 8.47 -17.90 -1.06
CA PHE A 591 8.40 -17.89 0.41
C PHE A 591 7.12 -18.56 0.93
N SER A 592 7.08 -18.82 2.22
CA SER A 592 5.88 -19.20 2.98
C SER A 592 5.70 -18.24 4.15
N PHE A 593 4.46 -17.96 4.54
CA PHE A 593 4.20 -17.24 5.78
C PHE A 593 4.80 -17.99 6.98
N GLY A 594 5.39 -17.24 7.91
CA GLY A 594 6.22 -17.77 9.00
C GLY A 594 7.68 -18.02 8.63
N ASP A 595 8.07 -17.95 7.35
CA ASP A 595 9.48 -18.08 6.96
C ASP A 595 10.32 -16.94 7.55
N THR A 596 11.51 -17.28 8.05
CA THR A 596 12.55 -16.28 8.34
C THR A 596 13.37 -16.05 7.07
N VAL A 597 13.13 -14.93 6.40
CA VAL A 597 13.76 -14.60 5.12
C VAL A 597 14.97 -13.70 5.37
N PRO A 598 16.17 -14.10 4.91
CA PRO A 598 17.34 -13.24 4.98
C PRO A 598 17.27 -12.13 3.94
N PHE A 599 17.76 -10.95 4.31
CA PHE A 599 17.99 -9.86 3.38
C PHE A 599 19.46 -9.45 3.34
N GLN A 600 19.87 -8.97 2.17
CA GLN A 600 21.18 -8.39 1.93
C GLN A 600 21.02 -7.25 0.92
N VAL A 601 21.55 -6.09 1.29
CA VAL A 601 21.48 -4.84 0.53
C VAL A 601 22.90 -4.31 0.37
N THR A 602 23.22 -3.84 -0.84
CA THR A 602 24.44 -3.11 -1.12
C THR A 602 24.07 -1.70 -1.52
N VAL A 603 24.69 -0.74 -0.84
CA VAL A 603 24.52 0.69 -1.09
C VAL A 603 25.86 1.29 -1.47
N THR A 604 25.86 2.17 -2.48
CA THR A 604 27.01 3.00 -2.82
C THR A 604 26.56 4.43 -3.02
N ASP A 605 27.32 5.36 -2.45
CA ASP A 605 27.10 6.79 -2.59
C ASP A 605 28.47 7.48 -2.80
N PRO A 606 28.66 8.27 -3.87
CA PRO A 606 29.95 8.90 -4.14
C PRO A 606 30.39 9.91 -3.08
N GLU A 607 29.46 10.55 -2.38
CA GLU A 607 29.72 11.65 -1.46
C GLU A 607 29.77 11.22 0.02
N ASP A 608 29.06 10.16 0.42
CA ASP A 608 28.98 9.67 1.81
C ASP A 608 30.12 8.72 2.23
N GLY A 609 31.01 8.34 1.31
CA GLY A 609 32.17 7.50 1.61
C GLY A 609 31.77 6.09 2.10
N THR A 610 32.11 5.73 3.34
CA THR A 610 31.72 4.43 3.92
C THR A 610 30.28 4.49 4.38
N ILE A 611 29.42 3.65 3.77
CA ILE A 611 28.00 3.59 4.13
C ILE A 611 27.82 3.09 5.57
N ASP A 612 27.07 3.87 6.36
CA ASP A 612 26.55 3.43 7.64
C ASP A 612 25.33 2.51 7.43
N CYS A 613 25.55 1.21 7.60
CA CYS A 613 24.52 0.19 7.47
C CYS A 613 23.36 0.36 8.47
N ALA A 614 23.52 1.11 9.56
CA ALA A 614 22.41 1.39 10.48
C ALA A 614 21.34 2.31 9.85
N ARG A 615 21.68 3.02 8.78
CA ARG A 615 20.76 3.91 8.03
C ARG A 615 20.11 3.25 6.82
N VAL A 616 20.55 2.05 6.44
CA VAL A 616 19.88 1.25 5.40
C VAL A 616 18.68 0.60 6.05
N LYS A 617 17.48 0.77 5.49
CA LYS A 617 16.26 0.15 6.00
C LYS A 617 15.72 -0.84 4.98
N MET A 618 15.38 -2.03 5.44
CA MET A 618 14.62 -3.02 4.69
C MET A 618 13.21 -3.09 5.29
N THR A 619 12.20 -2.82 4.48
CA THR A 619 10.79 -2.91 4.87
C THR A 619 10.15 -4.10 4.16
N TYR A 620 9.48 -4.97 4.92
CA TYR A 620 8.59 -5.97 4.36
C TYR A 620 7.16 -5.40 4.32
N ILE A 621 6.61 -5.40 3.12
CA ILE A 621 5.26 -4.97 2.81
C ILE A 621 4.48 -6.21 2.34
N LEU A 622 3.35 -6.48 2.97
CA LEU A 622 2.38 -7.46 2.47
C LEU A 622 1.62 -6.81 1.32
N GLY A 623 1.95 -7.19 0.09
CA GLY A 623 1.20 -6.79 -1.09
C GLY A 623 0.00 -7.69 -1.29
N HIS A 624 -1.14 -7.11 -1.65
CA HIS A 624 -2.30 -7.85 -2.09
C HIS A 624 -3.08 -7.08 -3.16
N ASP A 625 -3.57 -7.83 -4.15
CA ASP A 625 -4.19 -7.31 -5.37
C ASP A 625 -3.37 -6.21 -6.06
N SER A 626 -3.64 -4.95 -5.71
CA SER A 626 -3.01 -3.77 -6.32
C SER A 626 -2.27 -2.87 -5.33
N HIS A 627 -2.32 -3.15 -4.02
CA HIS A 627 -1.73 -2.31 -2.98
C HIS A 627 -1.04 -3.15 -1.92
N GLY A 628 -0.52 -2.54 -0.86
CA GLY A 628 0.08 -3.31 0.22
C GLY A 628 -0.02 -2.63 1.56
N HIS A 629 0.56 -3.27 2.57
CA HIS A 629 0.64 -2.78 3.94
C HIS A 629 2.06 -3.07 4.45
N PRO A 630 2.85 -2.08 4.89
CA PRO A 630 4.10 -2.32 5.57
C PRO A 630 3.75 -3.02 6.88
N VAL A 631 4.43 -4.13 7.14
CA VAL A 631 4.12 -4.94 8.32
C VAL A 631 5.26 -4.89 9.32
N THR A 632 6.49 -4.81 8.82
CA THR A 632 7.69 -4.79 9.65
C THR A 632 8.86 -4.21 8.87
N SER A 633 9.85 -3.69 9.59
CA SER A 633 11.09 -3.22 8.98
C SER A 633 12.29 -3.49 9.87
N LYS A 634 13.47 -3.51 9.25
CA LYS A 634 14.74 -3.68 9.95
C LYS A 634 15.83 -2.83 9.32
N SER A 635 16.59 -2.15 10.16
CA SER A 635 17.81 -1.46 9.70
C SER A 635 19.00 -2.42 9.60
N GLY A 636 19.84 -2.21 8.59
CA GLY A 636 21.03 -3.00 8.31
C GLY A 636 21.27 -3.20 6.82
N CYS A 637 22.54 -3.39 6.42
CA CYS A 637 22.86 -3.91 5.07
C CYS A 637 22.62 -5.42 4.96
N SER A 638 22.42 -6.13 6.07
CA SER A 638 22.09 -7.54 6.09
C SER A 638 21.32 -7.89 7.36
N GLY A 639 20.44 -8.88 7.27
CA GLY A 639 19.68 -9.35 8.42
C GLY A 639 18.66 -10.40 8.04
N THR A 640 17.65 -10.55 8.89
CA THR A 640 16.50 -11.43 8.67
C THR A 640 15.23 -10.71 9.08
N ILE A 641 14.16 -10.97 8.34
CA ILE A 641 12.79 -10.60 8.68
C ILE A 641 11.97 -11.89 8.73
N VAL A 642 11.19 -12.08 9.78
CA VAL A 642 10.19 -13.14 9.84
C VAL A 642 8.98 -12.64 9.09
N VAL A 643 8.58 -13.34 8.03
CA VAL A 643 7.35 -13.03 7.32
C VAL A 643 6.19 -13.41 8.24
N PRO A 644 5.38 -12.45 8.73
CA PRO A 644 4.32 -12.75 9.70
C PRO A 644 3.30 -13.73 9.10
N ALA A 645 2.58 -14.48 9.93
CA ALA A 645 1.42 -15.21 9.44
C ALA A 645 0.36 -14.21 8.98
N ASP A 646 -0.15 -14.38 7.76
CA ASP A 646 -1.32 -13.61 7.33
C ASP A 646 -2.55 -14.18 8.05
N GLY A 647 -3.13 -13.38 8.93
CA GLY A 647 -4.33 -13.73 9.71
C GLY A 647 -5.54 -12.89 9.35
N GLU A 648 -5.45 -12.09 8.29
CA GLU A 648 -6.49 -11.17 7.83
C GLU A 648 -7.17 -11.66 6.56
N HIS A 649 -6.37 -12.08 5.59
CA HIS A 649 -6.87 -12.57 4.31
C HIS A 649 -7.20 -14.06 4.39
N ASP A 650 -8.14 -14.51 3.56
CA ASP A 650 -8.33 -15.94 3.37
C ASP A 650 -7.14 -16.57 2.62
N ASP A 651 -6.99 -17.89 2.76
CA ASP A 651 -5.88 -18.66 2.16
C ASP A 651 -5.80 -18.55 0.62
N ALA A 652 -6.84 -18.03 -0.03
CA ALA A 652 -6.95 -17.88 -1.47
C ALA A 652 -6.80 -16.44 -1.98
N ALA A 653 -6.59 -15.46 -1.09
CA ALA A 653 -6.35 -14.08 -1.47
C ALA A 653 -5.08 -13.93 -2.34
N ASN A 654 -5.07 -12.90 -3.19
CA ASN A 654 -3.94 -12.61 -4.08
C ASN A 654 -2.83 -11.85 -3.33
N ILE A 655 -2.12 -12.57 -2.47
CA ILE A 655 -1.10 -12.02 -1.56
C ILE A 655 0.33 -12.34 -2.02
N PHE A 656 1.26 -11.42 -1.77
CA PHE A 656 2.69 -11.54 -2.10
C PHE A 656 3.53 -10.64 -1.19
N GLY A 657 4.83 -10.93 -1.09
CA GLY A 657 5.75 -10.09 -0.31
C GLY A 657 6.38 -9.01 -1.18
N VAL A 658 6.49 -7.79 -0.68
CA VAL A 658 7.27 -6.71 -1.30
C VAL A 658 8.38 -6.30 -0.32
N TRP A 659 9.61 -6.30 -0.81
CA TRP A 659 10.82 -6.00 -0.04
C TRP A 659 11.39 -4.69 -0.53
N ASP A 660 11.22 -3.64 0.25
CA ASP A 660 11.67 -2.28 -0.08
C ASP A 660 12.95 -1.95 0.71
N ALA A 661 14.07 -1.86 -0.01
CA ALA A 661 15.31 -1.35 0.53
C ALA A 661 15.42 0.14 0.25
N GLU A 662 15.65 0.94 1.28
CA GLU A 662 15.86 2.38 1.17
C GLU A 662 17.16 2.84 1.83
N TYR A 663 17.75 3.87 1.24
CA TYR A 663 18.83 4.64 1.84
C TYR A 663 18.67 6.11 1.45
N THR A 664 18.80 6.98 2.45
CA THR A 664 18.89 8.44 2.28
C THR A 664 20.32 8.86 2.60
N ASP A 665 20.97 9.53 1.66
CA ASP A 665 22.31 10.09 1.84
C ASP A 665 22.32 11.24 2.88
N ASN A 666 23.47 11.86 3.14
CA ASN A 666 23.55 13.02 4.04
C ASN A 666 23.32 14.37 3.35
N GLY A 667 23.02 14.37 2.05
CA GLY A 667 23.18 15.53 1.18
C GLY A 667 24.66 15.86 0.95
N ALA A 668 24.93 16.67 -0.07
CA ALA A 668 26.29 17.08 -0.39
C ALA A 668 26.33 18.49 -0.98
N ASN A 669 27.43 19.21 -0.71
CA ASN A 669 27.72 20.52 -1.30
C ASN A 669 26.57 21.56 -1.20
N GLY A 670 25.86 21.55 -0.06
CA GLY A 670 24.73 22.45 0.21
C GLY A 670 23.42 22.05 -0.48
N GLN A 671 23.37 20.88 -1.11
CA GLN A 671 22.16 20.29 -1.68
C GLN A 671 21.46 19.37 -0.68
N PRO A 672 20.13 19.21 -0.79
CA PRO A 672 19.37 18.32 0.08
C PRO A 672 19.80 16.86 -0.09
N ALA A 673 19.49 16.07 0.93
CA ALA A 673 19.66 14.63 0.88
C ALA A 673 18.75 13.99 -0.17
N LEU A 674 19.22 12.92 -0.79
CA LEU A 674 18.47 12.14 -1.78
C LEU A 674 18.24 10.72 -1.27
N THR A 675 17.05 10.20 -1.54
CA THR A 675 16.63 8.85 -1.17
C THR A 675 16.48 7.99 -2.41
N THR A 676 17.03 6.79 -2.37
CA THR A 676 16.81 5.76 -3.40
C THR A 676 16.15 4.56 -2.78
N HIS A 677 15.11 4.06 -3.45
CA HIS A 677 14.43 2.81 -3.12
C HIS A 677 14.78 1.74 -4.16
N THR A 678 14.75 0.48 -3.74
CA THR A 678 14.74 -0.67 -4.64
C THR A 678 13.79 -1.71 -4.09
N GLN A 679 12.88 -2.20 -4.93
CA GLN A 679 11.87 -3.18 -4.54
C GLN A 679 12.07 -4.52 -5.22
N HIS A 680 11.98 -5.60 -4.45
CA HIS A 680 11.85 -6.96 -4.96
C HIS A 680 10.52 -7.56 -4.49
N ILE A 681 9.83 -8.30 -5.36
CA ILE A 681 8.60 -9.02 -5.01
C ILE A 681 8.97 -10.48 -4.68
N THR A 682 8.42 -11.07 -3.64
CA THR A 682 8.51 -12.51 -3.35
C THR A 682 7.14 -13.16 -3.48
N GLN A 683 7.10 -14.40 -3.96
CA GLN A 683 5.86 -15.11 -4.28
C GLN A 683 5.55 -16.19 -3.26
N PRO A 684 4.29 -16.34 -2.81
CA PRO A 684 3.94 -17.46 -1.95
C PRO A 684 4.14 -18.78 -2.71
N LYS A 685 4.52 -19.83 -1.99
CA LYS A 685 4.68 -21.16 -2.58
C LYS A 685 3.37 -21.74 -3.08
N HIS A 686 2.24 -21.34 -2.50
CA HIS A 686 0.89 -21.73 -2.91
C HIS A 686 0.16 -20.49 -3.47
N ARG A 687 -0.52 -20.64 -4.61
CA ARG A 687 -1.20 -19.53 -5.29
C ARG A 687 -2.40 -20.02 -6.10
N GLN A 688 -3.46 -19.23 -6.13
CA GLN A 688 -4.62 -19.48 -6.98
C GLN A 688 -4.30 -19.15 -8.45
N ALA A 689 -4.82 -19.98 -9.35
CA ALA A 689 -4.52 -19.91 -10.77
C ALA A 689 -5.15 -18.66 -11.41
N GLU A 690 -6.29 -18.20 -10.93
CA GLU A 690 -6.99 -17.01 -11.41
C GLU A 690 -6.24 -15.71 -11.17
N HIS A 691 -5.21 -15.71 -10.32
CA HIS A 691 -4.37 -14.54 -10.03
C HIS A 691 -3.26 -14.35 -11.07
N TYR A 692 -3.49 -14.80 -12.31
CA TYR A 692 -2.57 -14.66 -13.43
C TYR A 692 -2.47 -13.21 -13.88
N THR A 693 -1.29 -12.80 -14.35
CA THR A 693 -1.06 -11.43 -14.85
C THR A 693 -1.32 -11.31 -16.35
N SER A 694 -1.26 -12.42 -17.08
CA SER A 694 -1.62 -12.50 -18.49
C SER A 694 -2.02 -13.93 -18.86
N SER A 695 -2.79 -14.07 -19.94
CA SER A 695 -3.30 -15.36 -20.38
C SER A 695 -3.60 -15.39 -21.87
N SER A 696 -3.88 -16.59 -22.39
CA SER A 696 -4.42 -16.82 -23.73
C SER A 696 -5.46 -17.93 -23.68
N GLY A 697 -6.66 -17.65 -24.21
CA GLY A 697 -7.70 -18.66 -24.48
C GLY A 697 -8.47 -19.18 -23.26
N VAL A 698 -8.23 -18.64 -22.06
CA VAL A 698 -8.87 -19.11 -20.81
C VAL A 698 -9.84 -18.09 -20.23
N ASN A 699 -10.74 -18.57 -19.37
CA ASN A 699 -11.71 -17.75 -18.65
C ASN A 699 -11.71 -18.07 -17.14
N LYS A 700 -12.21 -17.14 -16.32
CA LYS A 700 -12.40 -17.33 -14.86
C LYS A 700 -13.83 -17.82 -14.60
N PHE A 701 -14.00 -18.90 -13.86
CA PHE A 701 -15.32 -19.49 -13.54
C PHE A 701 -15.54 -19.58 -12.04
N ALA A 702 -16.69 -19.12 -11.56
CA ALA A 702 -17.08 -19.26 -10.15
C ALA A 702 -17.47 -20.72 -9.84
N LYS A 703 -16.86 -21.30 -8.80
CA LYS A 703 -17.11 -22.66 -8.33
C LYS A 703 -17.01 -22.73 -6.82
N ALA A 704 -18.11 -23.10 -6.15
CA ALA A 704 -18.14 -23.22 -4.70
C ALA A 704 -17.07 -24.17 -4.09
N PRO A 705 -16.63 -25.27 -4.75
CA PRO A 705 -15.59 -26.15 -4.21
C PRO A 705 -14.14 -25.73 -4.54
N ALA A 706 -13.94 -24.60 -5.23
CA ALA A 706 -12.62 -24.02 -5.49
C ALA A 706 -12.09 -23.32 -4.22
N GLU A 707 -10.77 -23.33 -4.01
CA GLU A 707 -10.16 -22.78 -2.79
C GLU A 707 -10.42 -21.27 -2.65
N GLY A 708 -10.44 -20.53 -3.77
CA GLY A 708 -10.82 -19.11 -3.84
C GLY A 708 -12.20 -18.82 -4.40
N GLY A 709 -13.06 -19.84 -4.52
CA GLY A 709 -14.37 -19.72 -5.15
C GLY A 709 -14.32 -19.55 -6.68
N TYR A 710 -13.14 -19.57 -7.30
CA TYR A 710 -12.95 -19.46 -8.74
C TYR A 710 -11.92 -20.46 -9.27
N THR A 711 -12.00 -20.78 -10.56
CA THR A 711 -10.97 -21.53 -11.28
C THR A 711 -10.65 -20.89 -12.62
N VAL A 712 -9.47 -21.15 -13.16
CA VAL A 712 -9.16 -20.94 -14.58
C VAL A 712 -9.72 -22.12 -15.36
N GLY A 713 -10.65 -21.85 -16.27
CA GLY A 713 -11.31 -22.86 -17.10
C GLY A 713 -11.42 -22.43 -18.57
N ASP A 714 -12.28 -23.12 -19.32
CA ASP A 714 -12.36 -23.02 -20.80
C ASP A 714 -11.01 -23.32 -21.47
N ILE A 715 -10.21 -24.16 -20.82
CA ILE A 715 -8.85 -24.46 -21.23
C ILE A 715 -8.86 -25.42 -22.41
N HIS A 716 -8.19 -25.02 -23.50
CA HIS A 716 -7.97 -25.81 -24.69
C HIS A 716 -6.47 -26.05 -24.94
N ASN A 717 -6.17 -26.92 -25.91
CA ASN A 717 -4.80 -27.22 -26.27
C ASN A 717 -4.08 -25.99 -26.84
N GLY A 718 -2.98 -25.58 -26.19
CA GLY A 718 -2.16 -24.44 -26.59
C GLY A 718 -2.39 -23.19 -25.73
N ASP A 719 -3.42 -23.20 -24.88
CA ASP A 719 -3.70 -22.11 -23.96
C ASP A 719 -2.70 -22.04 -22.82
N TRP A 720 -2.64 -20.89 -22.16
CA TRP A 720 -1.70 -20.65 -21.07
C TRP A 720 -2.14 -19.52 -20.15
N ILE A 721 -1.60 -19.56 -18.93
CA ILE A 721 -1.60 -18.44 -17.98
C ILE A 721 -0.16 -18.16 -17.52
N ALA A 722 0.11 -16.90 -17.17
CA ALA A 722 1.45 -16.48 -16.78
C ALA A 722 1.46 -15.60 -15.53
N PHE A 723 2.59 -15.67 -14.82
CA PHE A 723 2.87 -14.93 -13.60
C PHE A 723 4.27 -14.33 -13.64
N SER A 724 4.41 -13.10 -13.18
CA SER A 724 5.69 -12.39 -13.12
C SER A 724 5.68 -11.39 -11.96
N PRO A 725 6.79 -11.25 -11.20
CA PRO A 725 8.06 -11.99 -11.30
C PRO A 725 8.04 -13.32 -10.53
N TYR A 726 8.77 -14.33 -11.00
CA TYR A 726 9.02 -15.62 -10.30
C TYR A 726 10.50 -16.02 -10.34
N ARG A 727 11.01 -16.65 -9.28
CA ARG A 727 12.37 -17.21 -9.19
C ARG A 727 12.28 -18.61 -8.59
N ILE A 728 12.14 -19.59 -9.47
CA ILE A 728 11.83 -20.99 -9.15
C ILE A 728 13.04 -21.93 -9.21
N GLY A 729 14.26 -21.40 -9.19
CA GLY A 729 15.49 -22.19 -9.35
C GLY A 729 15.73 -23.24 -8.26
N ASN A 730 15.11 -23.10 -7.09
CA ASN A 730 15.14 -24.10 -6.01
C ASN A 730 13.87 -24.97 -5.94
N ALA A 731 12.90 -24.77 -6.84
CA ALA A 731 11.70 -25.60 -6.89
C ALA A 731 12.04 -26.99 -7.44
N THR A 732 11.64 -28.04 -6.73
CA THR A 732 11.89 -29.44 -7.07
C THR A 732 10.67 -30.16 -7.61
N SER A 733 9.48 -29.68 -7.29
CA SER A 733 8.22 -30.15 -7.88
C SER A 733 7.16 -29.07 -7.83
N PHE A 734 6.12 -29.24 -8.64
CA PHE A 734 4.86 -28.51 -8.50
C PHE A 734 3.71 -29.47 -8.27
N THR A 735 2.70 -29.00 -7.57
CA THR A 735 1.39 -29.64 -7.44
C THR A 735 0.33 -28.66 -7.92
N ALA A 736 -0.66 -29.12 -8.67
CA ALA A 736 -1.81 -28.32 -9.07
C ALA A 736 -3.11 -29.00 -8.65
N ARG A 737 -4.07 -28.22 -8.14
CA ARG A 737 -5.44 -28.65 -7.86
C ARG A 737 -6.26 -28.41 -9.12
N VAL A 738 -6.83 -29.48 -9.68
CA VAL A 738 -7.46 -29.47 -11.01
C VAL A 738 -8.77 -30.24 -11.02
N SER A 739 -9.67 -29.90 -11.93
CA SER A 739 -10.93 -30.63 -12.19
C SER A 739 -11.14 -30.84 -13.69
N SER A 740 -11.88 -31.86 -14.11
CA SER A 740 -12.11 -32.15 -15.53
C SER A 740 -13.38 -32.96 -15.75
N ALA A 741 -14.36 -32.36 -16.41
CA ALA A 741 -15.40 -33.11 -17.13
C ALA A 741 -15.10 -33.23 -18.65
N GLY A 742 -13.99 -32.63 -19.10
CA GLY A 742 -13.49 -32.68 -20.45
C GLY A 742 -12.70 -33.95 -20.75
N VAL A 743 -11.69 -33.82 -21.61
CA VAL A 743 -10.84 -34.95 -22.05
C VAL A 743 -9.59 -35.16 -21.18
N GLY A 744 -9.39 -34.33 -20.14
CA GLY A 744 -8.13 -34.29 -19.39
C GLY A 744 -6.99 -33.73 -20.25
N GLY A 745 -5.75 -33.92 -19.83
CA GLY A 745 -4.60 -33.45 -20.62
C GLY A 745 -3.29 -33.45 -19.84
N THR A 746 -2.41 -32.52 -20.17
CA THR A 746 -1.12 -32.32 -19.50
C THR A 746 -0.96 -30.85 -19.15
N LEU A 747 -0.65 -30.60 -17.88
CA LEU A 747 -0.25 -29.31 -17.35
C LEU A 747 1.27 -29.25 -17.34
N GLN A 748 1.85 -28.19 -17.92
CA GLN A 748 3.29 -28.00 -17.99
C GLN A 748 3.71 -26.69 -17.37
N VAL A 749 4.85 -26.71 -16.67
CA VAL A 749 5.51 -25.53 -16.12
C VAL A 749 6.64 -25.11 -17.06
N ARG A 750 6.65 -23.85 -17.47
CA ARG A 750 7.68 -23.25 -18.34
C ARG A 750 8.17 -21.92 -17.77
N ALA A 751 9.31 -21.46 -18.25
CA ALA A 751 9.90 -20.17 -17.89
C ALA A 751 10.19 -19.31 -19.14
N GLY A 752 10.04 -18.00 -18.99
CA GLY A 752 10.38 -16.98 -19.99
C GLY A 752 9.31 -16.79 -21.08
N SER A 753 8.78 -17.86 -21.67
CA SER A 753 7.69 -17.79 -22.65
C SER A 753 6.79 -19.03 -22.63
N ALA A 754 5.57 -18.91 -23.17
CA ALA A 754 4.65 -20.04 -23.34
C ALA A 754 5.24 -21.18 -24.21
N THR A 755 6.21 -20.88 -25.08
CA THR A 755 6.91 -21.87 -25.90
C THR A 755 8.29 -22.24 -25.36
N GLY A 756 8.69 -21.72 -24.19
CA GLY A 756 9.99 -21.97 -23.55
C GLY A 756 10.14 -23.42 -23.08
N THR A 757 11.33 -23.83 -22.63
CA THR A 757 11.58 -25.23 -22.20
C THR A 757 10.60 -25.68 -21.11
N VAL A 758 10.07 -26.91 -21.26
CA VAL A 758 9.27 -27.56 -20.21
C VAL A 758 10.18 -27.88 -19.03
N LEU A 759 9.92 -27.28 -17.89
CA LEU A 759 10.63 -27.50 -16.63
C LEU A 759 10.05 -28.69 -15.85
N GLY A 760 8.76 -28.93 -16.02
CA GLY A 760 8.04 -30.05 -15.44
C GLY A 760 6.67 -30.22 -16.06
N SER A 761 6.09 -31.40 -15.90
CA SER A 761 4.77 -31.73 -16.40
C SER A 761 4.01 -32.66 -15.45
N ALA A 762 2.69 -32.53 -15.41
CA ALA A 762 1.79 -33.42 -14.71
C ALA A 762 0.63 -33.80 -15.63
N THR A 763 0.28 -35.09 -15.64
CA THR A 763 -0.91 -35.57 -16.35
C THR A 763 -2.16 -35.22 -15.55
N VAL A 764 -3.14 -34.61 -16.21
CA VAL A 764 -4.44 -34.27 -15.63
C VAL A 764 -5.47 -35.31 -16.06
N PRO A 765 -6.01 -36.12 -15.13
CA PRO A 765 -7.04 -37.11 -15.47
C PRO A 765 -8.41 -36.44 -15.65
N VAL A 766 -9.34 -37.17 -16.28
CA VAL A 766 -10.76 -36.84 -16.20
C VAL A 766 -11.25 -37.14 -14.79
N THR A 767 -11.68 -36.13 -14.04
CA THR A 767 -12.05 -36.26 -12.63
C THR A 767 -13.52 -36.65 -12.44
N GLY A 768 -14.32 -36.61 -13.51
CA GLY A 768 -15.74 -36.99 -13.51
C GLY A 768 -16.70 -35.81 -13.35
N GLY A 769 -16.19 -34.58 -13.27
CA GLY A 769 -17.00 -33.36 -13.21
C GLY A 769 -16.16 -32.10 -13.09
N TRP A 770 -16.74 -30.95 -13.45
CA TRP A 770 -16.09 -29.64 -13.32
C TRP A 770 -15.94 -29.18 -11.86
N ASP A 771 -16.68 -29.79 -10.94
CA ASP A 771 -16.63 -29.49 -9.50
C ASP A 771 -15.91 -30.58 -8.67
N VAL A 772 -15.34 -31.59 -9.35
CA VAL A 772 -14.63 -32.70 -8.70
C VAL A 772 -13.13 -32.46 -8.83
N PHE A 773 -12.50 -31.99 -7.76
CA PHE A 773 -11.09 -31.62 -7.74
C PHE A 773 -10.17 -32.76 -7.28
N THR A 774 -8.99 -32.83 -7.88
CA THR A 774 -7.88 -33.69 -7.46
C THR A 774 -6.56 -32.94 -7.58
N ASN A 775 -5.56 -33.36 -6.82
CA ASN A 775 -4.20 -32.86 -6.97
C ASN A 775 -3.42 -33.70 -7.99
N VAL A 776 -2.66 -33.02 -8.85
CA VAL A 776 -1.68 -33.63 -9.76
C VAL A 776 -0.30 -33.04 -9.50
N THR A 777 0.74 -33.86 -9.55
CA THR A 777 2.10 -33.45 -9.19
C THR A 777 3.08 -33.82 -10.31
N GLY A 778 4.02 -32.92 -10.58
CA GLY A 778 5.10 -33.13 -11.53
C GLY A 778 6.46 -32.71 -10.97
N PRO A 779 7.55 -33.44 -11.24
CA PRO A 779 8.89 -33.01 -10.88
C PRO A 779 9.29 -31.76 -11.68
N LEU A 780 10.13 -30.90 -11.09
CA LEU A 780 10.73 -29.75 -11.76
C LEU A 780 12.23 -29.92 -11.83
N ALA A 781 12.80 -29.61 -13.00
CA ALA A 781 14.24 -29.59 -13.21
C ALA A 781 14.62 -28.51 -14.22
N GLY A 782 15.87 -28.05 -14.15
CA GLY A 782 16.42 -27.07 -15.11
C GLY A 782 15.80 -25.67 -15.01
N ALA A 783 15.15 -25.35 -13.90
CA ALA A 783 14.58 -24.02 -13.66
C ALA A 783 15.69 -22.95 -13.63
N PRO A 784 15.46 -21.76 -14.23
CA PRO A 784 16.41 -20.66 -14.16
C PRO A 784 16.73 -20.25 -12.72
N SER A 785 17.99 -19.93 -12.45
CA SER A 785 18.43 -19.41 -11.14
C SER A 785 18.06 -17.94 -10.90
N GLY A 786 17.75 -17.19 -11.97
CA GLY A 786 17.32 -15.79 -11.93
C GLY A 786 15.80 -15.62 -12.01
N THR A 787 15.35 -14.38 -11.87
CA THR A 787 13.94 -13.99 -12.08
C THR A 787 13.49 -14.30 -13.50
N THR A 788 12.25 -14.78 -13.63
CA THR A 788 11.63 -15.14 -14.91
C THR A 788 10.12 -14.93 -14.85
N THR A 789 9.47 -15.04 -16.01
CA THR A 789 8.01 -15.20 -16.10
C THR A 789 7.68 -16.68 -16.06
N LEU A 790 6.88 -17.09 -15.08
CA LEU A 790 6.34 -18.44 -14.95
C LEU A 790 5.16 -18.60 -15.90
N TYR A 791 5.16 -19.66 -16.70
CA TYR A 791 4.03 -20.04 -17.55
C TYR A 791 3.49 -21.41 -17.11
N LEU A 792 2.17 -21.48 -16.93
CA LEU A 792 1.44 -22.74 -16.91
C LEU A 792 0.80 -22.91 -18.28
N THR A 793 1.23 -23.93 -19.02
CA THR A 793 0.75 -24.19 -20.39
C THR A 793 -0.02 -25.49 -20.44
N PHE A 794 -1.10 -25.48 -21.21
CA PHE A 794 -2.07 -26.56 -21.23
C PHE A 794 -2.03 -27.28 -22.58
N SER A 795 -1.94 -28.60 -22.55
CA SER A 795 -1.85 -29.42 -23.75
C SER A 795 -2.72 -30.66 -23.66
N GLY A 796 -3.28 -31.08 -24.79
CA GLY A 796 -4.24 -32.18 -24.85
C GLY A 796 -4.79 -32.40 -26.27
N THR A 797 -5.80 -33.27 -26.38
CA THR A 797 -6.52 -33.49 -27.64
C THR A 797 -7.60 -32.40 -27.84
N ALA A 798 -8.32 -32.45 -28.96
CA ALA A 798 -9.38 -31.48 -29.24
C ALA A 798 -10.53 -31.57 -28.22
N GLY A 799 -11.00 -30.41 -27.75
CA GLY A 799 -12.06 -30.24 -26.75
C GLY A 799 -11.58 -29.51 -25.50
N ALA A 800 -12.50 -29.17 -24.60
CA ALA A 800 -12.16 -28.61 -23.29
C ALA A 800 -11.35 -29.64 -22.49
N LEU A 801 -10.24 -29.20 -21.90
CA LEU A 801 -9.27 -30.09 -21.24
C LEU A 801 -9.64 -30.33 -19.78
N TYR A 802 -9.42 -29.32 -18.93
CA TYR A 802 -9.57 -29.34 -17.48
C TYR A 802 -9.55 -27.90 -16.95
N ASP A 803 -9.93 -27.69 -15.69
CA ASP A 803 -9.79 -26.41 -15.01
C ASP A 803 -8.69 -26.49 -13.95
N VAL A 804 -8.02 -25.36 -13.69
CA VAL A 804 -6.99 -25.22 -12.66
C VAL A 804 -7.50 -24.27 -11.59
N ASP A 805 -7.51 -24.75 -10.35
CA ASP A 805 -7.87 -23.97 -9.17
C ASP A 805 -6.64 -23.30 -8.57
N ALA A 806 -5.71 -24.10 -8.06
CA ALA A 806 -4.52 -23.63 -7.38
C ALA A 806 -3.27 -24.38 -7.83
N PHE A 807 -2.10 -23.83 -7.53
CA PHE A 807 -0.83 -24.54 -7.65
C PHE A 807 0.12 -24.22 -6.49
N SER A 808 0.99 -25.18 -6.19
CA SER A 808 2.01 -25.08 -5.15
C SER A 808 3.37 -25.57 -5.64
N PHE A 809 4.45 -24.93 -5.17
CA PHE A 809 5.82 -25.40 -5.35
C PHE A 809 6.37 -26.02 -4.08
N ASN A 810 7.01 -27.18 -4.23
CA ASN A 810 7.96 -27.66 -3.23
C ASN A 810 9.34 -27.17 -3.61
N THR A 811 10.07 -26.64 -2.63
CA THR A 811 11.46 -26.22 -2.80
C THR A 811 12.38 -27.25 -2.19
N GLY A 812 13.44 -27.63 -2.91
CA GLY A 812 14.53 -28.39 -2.32
C GLY A 812 15.29 -27.53 -1.32
N THR A 813 15.83 -28.15 -0.26
CA THR A 813 16.90 -27.53 0.53
C THR A 813 18.17 -27.57 -0.32
N THR A 814 18.29 -26.71 -1.32
CA THR A 814 19.57 -26.47 -1.99
C THR A 814 20.36 -25.58 -1.04
N PRO A 815 21.39 -26.09 -0.34
CA PRO A 815 22.03 -25.26 0.66
C PRO A 815 22.92 -24.23 -0.05
N GLY A 816 22.94 -23.01 0.47
CA GLY A 816 23.77 -21.95 -0.08
C GLY A 816 25.23 -22.39 -0.21
N THR A 817 25.90 -21.90 -1.25
CA THR A 817 27.36 -21.87 -1.29
C THR A 817 27.78 -20.46 -0.91
N GLY A 818 28.60 -20.33 0.12
CA GLY A 818 29.01 -19.03 0.62
C GLY A 818 29.98 -19.14 1.79
N PRO A 819 30.37 -18.01 2.38
CA PRO A 819 31.19 -17.99 3.58
C PRO A 819 30.43 -18.48 4.82
N ILE A 820 31.08 -19.29 5.63
CA ILE A 820 30.67 -19.51 7.03
C ILE A 820 31.40 -18.46 7.86
N VAL A 821 30.67 -17.53 8.48
CA VAL A 821 31.22 -16.37 9.19
C VAL A 821 31.08 -16.56 10.69
N GLY A 822 32.17 -16.44 11.44
CA GLY A 822 32.22 -16.63 12.89
C GLY A 822 32.74 -15.40 13.63
N LEU A 823 33.54 -15.66 14.67
CA LEU A 823 34.08 -14.66 15.59
C LEU A 823 34.66 -13.43 14.86
N ALA A 824 34.24 -12.23 15.30
CA ALA A 824 34.67 -10.94 14.75
C ALA A 824 34.40 -10.75 13.24
N GLY A 825 33.38 -11.40 12.69
CA GLY A 825 33.00 -11.28 11.28
C GLY A 825 33.97 -11.96 10.32
N LYS A 826 34.82 -12.86 10.82
CA LYS A 826 35.83 -13.58 10.03
C LYS A 826 35.30 -14.91 9.50
N CYS A 827 35.85 -15.35 8.39
CA CYS A 827 35.41 -16.53 7.66
C CYS A 827 36.12 -17.79 8.14
N LEU A 828 35.39 -18.91 8.10
CA LEU A 828 35.96 -20.25 8.17
C LEU A 828 36.73 -20.51 6.88
N ASP A 829 38.04 -20.69 7.00
CA ASP A 829 38.98 -20.71 5.88
C ASP A 829 39.80 -22.00 5.88
N VAL A 830 40.01 -22.56 4.70
CA VAL A 830 41.01 -23.62 4.49
C VAL A 830 42.38 -22.98 4.30
N SER A 831 43.31 -23.25 5.23
CA SER A 831 44.61 -22.58 5.27
C SER A 831 45.37 -22.69 3.94
N ASN A 832 45.73 -21.53 3.39
CA ASN A 832 46.42 -21.38 2.10
C ASN A 832 45.70 -22.03 0.89
N GLY A 833 44.40 -22.32 0.99
CA GLY A 833 43.66 -23.08 -0.02
C GLY A 833 44.20 -24.49 -0.24
N GLY A 834 44.86 -25.09 0.77
CA GLY A 834 45.44 -26.42 0.66
C GLY A 834 44.38 -27.51 0.51
N THR A 835 44.62 -28.47 -0.37
CA THR A 835 43.69 -29.58 -0.65
C THR A 835 44.16 -30.93 -0.11
N ALA A 836 45.28 -30.98 0.62
CA ALA A 836 45.76 -32.20 1.26
C ALA A 836 44.83 -32.63 2.42
N ASP A 837 44.69 -33.93 2.65
CA ASP A 837 43.97 -34.43 3.83
C ASP A 837 44.71 -34.01 5.11
N GLY A 838 43.97 -33.46 6.05
CA GLY A 838 44.51 -32.88 7.28
C GLY A 838 44.90 -31.40 7.16
N THR A 839 44.57 -30.75 6.03
CA THR A 839 44.79 -29.30 5.90
C THR A 839 44.02 -28.57 7.00
N LYS A 840 44.71 -27.67 7.68
CA LYS A 840 44.16 -26.86 8.77
C LYS A 840 42.97 -26.02 8.29
N VAL A 841 41.86 -26.12 9.00
CA VAL A 841 40.76 -25.15 8.93
C VAL A 841 40.96 -24.11 10.02
N GLN A 842 40.79 -22.85 9.67
CA GLN A 842 41.17 -21.71 10.50
C GLN A 842 40.16 -20.57 10.38
N LEU A 843 40.27 -19.60 11.27
CA LEU A 843 39.61 -18.31 11.16
C LEU A 843 40.50 -17.36 10.35
N TRP A 844 39.92 -16.66 9.36
CA TRP A 844 40.64 -15.71 8.52
C TRP A 844 39.74 -14.55 8.07
N THR A 845 40.32 -13.38 7.80
CA THR A 845 39.60 -12.25 7.20
C THR A 845 38.87 -12.67 5.92
N CYS A 846 37.57 -12.39 5.83
CA CYS A 846 36.78 -12.75 4.66
C CYS A 846 37.34 -12.07 3.40
N ASN A 847 37.69 -12.86 2.39
CA ASN A 847 38.33 -12.44 1.15
C ASN A 847 37.67 -13.04 -0.11
N GLY A 848 36.59 -13.81 0.05
CA GLY A 848 35.78 -14.33 -1.05
C GLY A 848 36.42 -15.45 -1.87
N THR A 849 37.63 -15.90 -1.51
CA THR A 849 38.34 -16.97 -2.23
C THR A 849 37.64 -18.32 -2.08
N ALA A 850 37.96 -19.27 -2.96
CA ALA A 850 37.41 -20.62 -2.93
C ALA A 850 37.69 -21.39 -1.62
N SER A 851 38.72 -21.00 -0.85
CA SER A 851 39.00 -21.58 0.48
C SER A 851 38.00 -21.18 1.56
N GLN A 852 37.16 -20.18 1.28
CA GLN A 852 36.11 -19.69 2.16
C GLN A 852 34.70 -19.98 1.64
N GLN A 853 34.59 -20.60 0.45
CA GLN A 853 33.29 -20.97 -0.12
C GLN A 853 32.91 -22.37 0.36
N TRP A 854 31.97 -22.41 1.30
CA TRP A 854 31.43 -23.65 1.85
C TRP A 854 30.05 -23.93 1.27
N THR A 855 29.87 -25.12 0.75
CA THR A 855 28.59 -25.65 0.30
C THR A 855 28.11 -26.68 1.30
N ARG A 856 26.86 -26.56 1.73
CA ARG A 856 26.25 -27.58 2.57
C ARG A 856 25.69 -28.71 1.71
N ASN A 857 25.96 -29.95 2.10
CA ASN A 857 25.44 -31.15 1.45
C ASN A 857 25.01 -32.15 2.53
N GLY A 858 23.70 -32.25 2.78
CA GLY A 858 23.15 -32.99 3.92
C GLY A 858 23.65 -32.41 5.24
N GLN A 859 24.34 -33.22 6.05
CA GLN A 859 24.99 -32.78 7.28
C GLN A 859 26.47 -32.38 7.09
N THR A 860 26.99 -32.44 5.86
CA THR A 860 28.41 -32.16 5.58
C THR A 860 28.62 -30.74 5.08
N TRP A 861 29.66 -30.08 5.58
CA TRP A 861 30.16 -28.82 5.01
C TRP A 861 31.30 -29.14 4.05
N ARG A 862 31.25 -28.59 2.83
CA ARG A 862 32.22 -28.88 1.77
C ARG A 862 32.91 -27.63 1.24
N ALA A 863 34.23 -27.68 1.13
CA ALA A 863 35.05 -26.67 0.47
C ALA A 863 36.15 -27.37 -0.33
N LEU A 864 36.53 -26.81 -1.48
CA LEU A 864 37.61 -27.34 -2.34
C LEU A 864 37.46 -28.85 -2.67
N GLY A 865 36.23 -29.32 -2.84
CA GLY A 865 35.91 -30.73 -3.13
C GLY A 865 36.04 -31.70 -1.94
N LYS A 866 36.28 -31.20 -0.73
CA LYS A 866 36.50 -31.98 0.50
C LYS A 866 35.56 -31.55 1.63
N CYS A 867 35.56 -32.29 2.72
CA CYS A 867 34.63 -32.13 3.84
C CYS A 867 35.31 -31.51 5.07
N LEU A 868 34.54 -30.72 5.83
CA LEU A 868 34.89 -30.26 7.16
C LEU A 868 34.86 -31.45 8.13
N ASP A 869 36.01 -31.80 8.70
CA ASP A 869 36.24 -33.08 9.37
C ASP A 869 36.83 -32.87 10.77
N VAL A 870 36.34 -33.63 11.76
CA VAL A 870 36.98 -33.72 13.08
C VAL A 870 38.10 -34.75 13.03
N SER A 871 39.33 -34.30 13.25
CA SER A 871 40.54 -35.12 13.10
C SER A 871 40.45 -36.45 13.85
N GLY A 872 40.55 -37.56 13.10
CA GLY A 872 40.54 -38.92 13.65
C GLY A 872 39.23 -39.31 14.34
N ALA A 873 38.13 -38.62 14.05
CA ALA A 873 36.85 -38.76 14.76
C ALA A 873 36.95 -38.55 16.28
N GLY A 874 37.95 -37.78 16.73
CA GLY A 874 38.18 -37.53 18.15
C GLY A 874 36.99 -36.83 18.81
N THR A 875 36.75 -37.14 20.09
CA THR A 875 35.61 -36.60 20.87
C THR A 875 36.06 -35.71 22.03
N ALA A 876 37.36 -35.49 22.20
CA ALA A 876 37.92 -34.64 23.26
C ALA A 876 37.85 -33.15 22.90
N ASN A 877 37.70 -32.28 23.91
CA ASN A 877 37.83 -30.83 23.73
C ASN A 877 39.21 -30.48 23.16
N GLY A 878 39.25 -29.60 22.17
CA GLY A 878 40.48 -29.20 21.49
C GLY A 878 40.87 -30.11 20.33
N THR A 879 40.08 -31.14 20.00
CA THR A 879 40.32 -31.95 18.79
C THR A 879 40.17 -31.08 17.56
N LYS A 880 41.22 -31.00 16.75
CA LYS A 880 41.30 -30.09 15.59
C LYS A 880 40.25 -30.43 14.55
N VAL A 881 39.71 -29.38 13.92
CA VAL A 881 38.90 -29.49 12.72
C VAL A 881 39.77 -29.18 11.50
N GLN A 882 39.63 -30.01 10.47
CA GLN A 882 40.51 -30.05 9.31
C GLN A 882 39.71 -30.28 8.04
N LEU A 883 40.37 -30.11 6.89
CA LEU A 883 39.83 -30.51 5.60
C LEU A 883 40.24 -31.95 5.32
N TRP A 884 39.27 -32.79 4.96
CA TRP A 884 39.51 -34.21 4.68
C TRP A 884 38.64 -34.72 3.53
N THR A 885 39.11 -35.73 2.81
CA THR A 885 38.36 -36.44 1.77
C THR A 885 37.00 -36.87 2.32
N CYS A 886 35.91 -36.51 1.64
CA CYS A 886 34.58 -36.88 2.08
C CYS A 886 34.42 -38.41 2.11
N ASN A 887 34.25 -38.99 3.30
CA ASN A 887 34.26 -40.43 3.56
C ASN A 887 32.94 -40.93 4.16
N GLY A 888 31.97 -40.04 4.39
CA GLY A 888 30.64 -40.38 4.88
C GLY A 888 30.58 -40.75 6.37
N THR A 889 31.66 -40.58 7.11
CA THR A 889 31.69 -40.85 8.55
C THR A 889 31.01 -39.73 9.35
N ALA A 890 30.54 -40.06 10.56
CA ALA A 890 29.92 -39.08 11.45
C ALA A 890 30.88 -37.96 11.92
N ALA A 891 32.20 -38.12 11.74
CA ALA A 891 33.19 -37.08 11.98
C ALA A 891 33.07 -35.87 11.02
N GLN A 892 32.40 -36.06 9.88
CA GLN A 892 32.20 -35.04 8.85
C GLN A 892 30.80 -34.41 8.91
N ASN A 893 29.96 -34.88 9.83
CA ASN A 893 28.62 -34.37 10.02
C ASN A 893 28.65 -33.18 10.99
N TRP A 894 27.77 -32.22 10.74
CA TRP A 894 27.58 -31.01 11.52
C TRP A 894 26.09 -30.71 11.53
N THR A 895 25.48 -30.41 12.66
CA THR A 895 24.07 -30.03 12.77
C THR A 895 23.95 -28.68 13.45
N ALA A 896 22.89 -27.91 13.14
CA ALA A 896 22.65 -26.67 13.84
C ALA A 896 22.33 -26.95 15.32
N GLY A 897 22.96 -26.20 16.23
CA GLY A 897 22.66 -26.18 17.66
C GLY A 897 22.09 -24.83 18.09
N ALA A 898 21.91 -24.65 19.40
CA ALA A 898 21.49 -23.36 19.97
C ALA A 898 22.53 -22.25 19.68
N SER A 899 22.10 -20.99 19.69
CA SER A 899 22.96 -19.81 19.52
C SER A 899 23.79 -19.79 18.22
N ASN A 900 23.21 -20.29 17.12
CA ASN A 900 23.84 -20.43 15.79
C ASN A 900 25.11 -21.32 15.80
N SER A 901 25.19 -22.29 16.70
CA SER A 901 26.34 -23.20 16.77
C SER A 901 26.29 -24.31 15.71
N GLN A 902 27.47 -24.81 15.31
CA GLN A 902 27.62 -26.00 14.47
C GLN A 902 28.10 -27.16 15.33
N VAL A 903 27.24 -28.16 15.55
CA VAL A 903 27.48 -29.29 16.46
C VAL A 903 27.90 -30.52 15.67
N ASN A 904 29.03 -31.13 16.00
CA ASN A 904 29.40 -32.42 15.44
C ASN A 904 28.65 -33.55 16.19
N PRO A 905 27.74 -34.29 15.54
CA PRO A 905 26.89 -35.28 16.22
C PRO A 905 27.65 -36.50 16.73
N ASN A 906 28.85 -36.79 16.20
CA ASN A 906 29.71 -37.87 16.71
C ASN A 906 30.27 -37.56 18.11
N SER A 907 30.58 -36.29 18.39
CA SER A 907 31.16 -35.87 19.67
C SER A 907 30.17 -35.15 20.60
N GLY A 908 29.05 -34.65 20.07
CA GLY A 908 28.13 -33.76 20.77
C GLY A 908 28.73 -32.38 21.07
N LYS A 909 29.81 -31.99 20.38
CA LYS A 909 30.60 -30.78 20.63
C LYS A 909 30.46 -29.77 19.50
N CYS A 910 30.66 -28.50 19.84
CA CYS A 910 30.49 -27.37 18.92
C CYS A 910 31.80 -27.05 18.20
N LEU A 911 31.69 -26.59 16.94
CA LEU A 911 32.77 -25.94 16.20
C LEU A 911 33.14 -24.64 16.92
N ASP A 912 34.40 -24.52 17.31
CA ASP A 912 34.88 -23.47 18.21
C ASP A 912 36.19 -22.86 17.66
N VAL A 913 36.27 -21.53 17.72
CA VAL A 913 37.52 -20.78 17.47
C VAL A 913 38.41 -20.88 18.70
N SER A 914 39.52 -21.62 18.57
CA SER A 914 40.41 -21.96 19.69
C SER A 914 40.82 -20.74 20.51
N GLY A 915 40.44 -20.75 21.79
CA GLY A 915 40.81 -19.72 22.76
C GLY A 915 40.08 -18.39 22.57
N ASN A 916 38.97 -18.36 21.83
CA ASN A 916 38.24 -17.14 21.49
C ASN A 916 39.16 -16.06 20.87
N ASN A 917 40.14 -16.50 20.08
CA ASN A 917 41.15 -15.65 19.47
C ASN A 917 40.75 -15.28 18.04
N SER A 918 40.51 -14.00 17.78
CA SER A 918 40.10 -13.48 16.48
C SER A 918 41.26 -13.22 15.51
N ALA A 919 42.50 -13.58 15.85
CA ALA A 919 43.64 -13.40 14.95
C ALA A 919 43.54 -14.30 13.70
N ASP A 920 43.96 -13.78 12.54
CA ASP A 920 44.03 -14.56 11.30
C ASP A 920 44.97 -15.75 11.46
N GLY A 921 44.49 -16.91 11.03
CA GLY A 921 45.20 -18.18 11.16
C GLY A 921 44.89 -18.93 12.45
N THR A 922 43.94 -18.47 13.27
CA THR A 922 43.53 -19.22 14.47
C THR A 922 42.88 -20.55 14.10
N GLN A 923 43.37 -21.66 14.65
CA GLN A 923 42.83 -23.01 14.40
C GLN A 923 41.41 -23.16 14.96
N VAL A 924 40.50 -23.74 14.19
CA VAL A 924 39.21 -24.20 14.74
C VAL A 924 39.32 -25.64 15.26
N HIS A 925 38.59 -25.94 16.32
CA HIS A 925 38.51 -27.26 16.93
C HIS A 925 37.08 -27.56 17.39
N ILE A 926 36.85 -28.74 17.94
CA ILE A 926 35.61 -29.02 18.68
C ILE A 926 35.78 -28.75 20.18
N TRP A 927 34.77 -28.17 20.80
CA TRP A 927 34.73 -27.90 22.23
C TRP A 927 33.33 -28.12 22.82
N THR A 928 33.23 -28.30 24.14
CA THR A 928 31.93 -28.37 24.83
C THR A 928 31.10 -27.14 24.47
N CYS A 929 29.87 -27.37 23.99
CA CYS A 929 28.96 -26.29 23.63
C CYS A 929 28.63 -25.43 24.86
N HIS A 930 28.92 -24.13 24.78
CA HIS A 930 28.69 -23.16 25.84
C HIS A 930 28.04 -21.86 25.33
N GLY A 931 27.70 -21.77 24.04
CA GLY A 931 26.96 -20.65 23.46
C GLY A 931 27.74 -19.33 23.39
N GLY A 932 29.07 -19.37 23.53
CA GLY A 932 29.92 -18.18 23.41
C GLY A 932 30.07 -17.73 21.96
N VAL A 933 30.46 -16.47 21.75
CA VAL A 933 30.62 -15.87 20.41
C VAL A 933 31.63 -16.60 19.52
N ASN A 934 32.61 -17.31 20.09
CA ASN A 934 33.56 -18.18 19.39
C ASN A 934 32.97 -19.51 18.89
N GLN A 935 31.71 -19.81 19.23
CA GLN A 935 30.96 -20.98 18.76
C GLN A 935 29.75 -20.60 17.88
N SER A 936 29.54 -19.31 17.64
CA SER A 936 28.42 -18.81 16.84
C SER A 936 28.85 -18.60 15.40
N TRP A 937 28.12 -19.20 14.45
CA TRP A 937 28.47 -19.19 13.03
C TRP A 937 27.25 -18.83 12.18
N SER A 938 27.38 -17.78 11.37
CA SER A 938 26.47 -17.51 10.26
C SER A 938 26.84 -18.41 9.09
N VAL A 939 25.85 -19.12 8.53
CA VAL A 939 26.06 -20.07 7.43
C VAL A 939 25.33 -19.61 6.16
N PRO A 940 25.77 -20.04 4.96
CA PRO A 940 25.19 -19.65 3.67
C PRO A 940 23.76 -20.13 3.41
#